data_AF-A0A369RYJ0-F1
#
_entry.id   AF-A0A369RYJ0-F1
#
_cell.length_a   1.000
_cell.length_b   1.000
_cell.length_c   1.000
_cell.angle_alpha   90.00
_cell.angle_beta   90.00
_cell.angle_gamma   90.00
#
_symmetry.space_group_name_H-M   'P 1'
#
loop_
_entity.id
_entity.type
_entity.pdbx_description
1 polymer ?
#
loop_
_entity_poly.entity_id
_entity_poly.type
_entity_poly.pdbx_seq_one_letter_code
_entity_poly.pdbx_strand_id
1 'polypeptide(L)'
;MQFKVQKFLQNGSLIAYAYADVQTSDWNWIIYNVDTKQQLSFMDDNEATESSLSFRNLDFHPGNDCIIMTQSMDKKTVKTIPGIIYAILQIWQIRDNQIQAMNKQNSYTNEIQSCQFIRNGLKLLLWFKNYEYDSSNKRKAMEWRNECQIEIWDVETWQCLRLFQVPDWVYLSENFLQISSKFEHGQSLQIVLPGGDDDTWIILAYKENLALVKLTNENISSSQELVKHCKLLFEGKRMSSRNIRKIISSSDHHYLGISMTEDSMWIINVTNGEIESYLKITTPNVLHEKMFIPGTHHVLAYGTLPICLSNYLSLYEYNLDTENQPWRTREAHQNLCNDSYRSYLERKVYHKYCQANIAFANNIPFATHLIETEINEDFNKYQLKIYQGETLSIISCHDLDQEYYACAICDDFPSVFLFGRCECNHIDCYGEDLVIHDHLLITELIDILNKHTIPNNQKKVQYRFRIPDKIKSVFVMEARYRKRDETLIFVVIAKLEPSTDDSLDFETEKQLMVITINYHNGHTNIFVDEDICYNITVSYCDDSYLVTCMEERPEDLIVARYKIGDETKETEYTEAFQYDEDLGLCGRIILPDDPLTSDPEVDCLDLRYNAYFLVKKGDHVTCFDVKKKVFKKGYKDKVILIKRCNYFNVQNLWSDRFFLVFDDNFEEKKLKICIYDAKSLQFLYELPFPSYDIKAIKWNSDQSAFITVGLEKFTVIKLITEPGSK
;
A
#
# COMPACT_ATOMS: atom_id res chain seq x y z
N MET A 1 -3.83 21.41 -7.72
CA MET A 1 -3.98 22.12 -6.42
C MET A 1 -3.59 21.14 -5.33
N GLN A 2 -2.56 21.45 -4.54
CA GLN A 2 -2.28 20.70 -3.31
C GLN A 2 -3.00 21.41 -2.16
N PHE A 3 -3.99 20.75 -1.57
CA PHE A 3 -4.60 21.16 -0.30
C PHE A 3 -3.72 20.60 0.82
N LYS A 4 -3.27 21.43 1.75
CA LYS A 4 -2.28 20.99 2.76
C LYS A 4 -2.75 21.14 4.21
N VAL A 5 -3.71 22.01 4.50
CA VAL A 5 -4.22 22.21 5.86
C VAL A 5 -5.72 22.52 5.81
N GLN A 6 -6.51 21.81 6.62
CA GLN A 6 -7.93 22.07 6.84
C GLN A 6 -8.18 22.25 8.34
N LYS A 7 -9.00 23.24 8.70
CA LYS A 7 -9.43 23.53 10.06
C LYS A 7 -10.95 23.70 10.06
N PHE A 8 -11.59 23.15 11.07
CA PHE A 8 -13.04 23.23 11.24
C PHE A 8 -13.32 23.98 12.54
N LEU A 9 -14.33 24.83 12.51
CA LEU A 9 -14.91 25.34 13.75
C LEU A 9 -15.57 24.18 14.50
N GLN A 10 -15.57 24.22 15.84
CA GLN A 10 -16.01 23.10 16.68
C GLN A 10 -17.45 22.66 16.38
N ASN A 11 -18.32 23.59 16.00
CA ASN A 11 -19.72 23.32 15.64
C ASN A 11 -19.91 22.91 14.15
N GLY A 12 -18.85 22.87 13.34
CA GLY A 12 -18.88 22.50 11.92
C GLY A 12 -19.41 23.55 10.95
N SER A 13 -19.88 24.72 11.42
CA SER A 13 -20.50 25.76 10.57
C SER A 13 -19.49 26.49 9.66
N LEU A 14 -18.21 26.50 10.01
CA LEU A 14 -17.13 27.13 9.25
C LEU A 14 -16.00 26.14 8.94
N ILE A 15 -15.47 26.24 7.73
CA ILE A 15 -14.30 25.49 7.25
C ILE A 15 -13.26 26.48 6.76
N ALA A 16 -12.03 26.37 7.27
CA ALA A 16 -10.88 27.07 6.72
C ALA A 16 -9.94 26.09 6.04
N TYR A 17 -9.49 26.40 4.82
CA TYR A 17 -8.52 25.58 4.10
C TYR A 17 -7.50 26.44 3.36
N ALA A 18 -6.27 25.93 3.31
CA ALA A 18 -5.17 26.58 2.58
C ALA A 18 -4.88 25.85 1.27
N TYR A 19 -4.69 26.63 0.20
CA TYR A 19 -4.20 26.13 -1.08
C TYR A 19 -2.94 26.90 -1.51
N ALA A 20 -2.00 26.17 -2.11
CA ALA A 20 -0.84 26.79 -2.74
C ALA A 20 -1.20 27.25 -4.15
N ASP A 21 -0.93 28.53 -4.45
CA ASP A 21 -0.96 29.02 -5.83
C ASP A 21 0.23 28.41 -6.60
N VAL A 22 -0.09 27.80 -7.75
CA VAL A 22 0.86 27.05 -8.59
C VAL A 22 1.96 27.98 -9.16
N GLN A 23 1.68 29.27 -9.31
CA GLN A 23 2.62 30.22 -9.92
C GLN A 23 3.54 30.90 -8.90
N THR A 24 3.03 31.20 -7.71
CA THR A 24 3.76 31.99 -6.70
C THR A 24 4.30 31.13 -5.55
N SER A 25 3.85 29.88 -5.41
CA SER A 25 4.04 29.04 -4.22
C SER A 25 3.53 29.68 -2.92
N ASP A 26 2.72 30.74 -3.04
CA ASP A 26 2.12 31.41 -1.89
C ASP A 26 0.88 30.66 -1.43
N TRP A 27 0.69 30.65 -0.11
CA TRP A 27 -0.41 29.95 0.54
C TRP A 27 -1.55 30.92 0.78
N ASN A 28 -2.69 30.65 0.15
CA ASN A 28 -3.90 31.43 0.33
C ASN A 28 -4.90 30.63 1.17
N TRP A 29 -5.47 31.29 2.19
CA TRP A 29 -6.51 30.70 3.02
C TRP A 29 -7.88 31.14 2.52
N ILE A 30 -8.79 30.17 2.45
CA ILE A 30 -10.22 30.41 2.22
C ILE A 30 -10.96 30.00 3.48
N ILE A 31 -11.89 30.84 3.92
CA ILE A 31 -12.84 30.52 4.98
C ILE A 31 -14.22 30.48 4.37
N TYR A 32 -14.91 29.37 4.56
CA TYR A 32 -16.17 29.07 3.95
C TYR A 32 -17.22 28.77 5.02
N ASN A 33 -18.35 29.47 4.95
CA ASN A 33 -19.50 29.19 5.77
C ASN A 33 -20.33 28.08 5.11
N VAL A 34 -20.45 26.96 5.81
CA VAL A 34 -21.11 25.74 5.32
C VAL A 34 -22.61 25.95 5.20
N ASP A 35 -23.21 26.63 6.18
CA ASP A 35 -24.65 26.84 6.27
C ASP A 35 -25.14 27.80 5.18
N THR A 36 -24.42 28.91 4.96
CA THR A 36 -24.79 29.92 3.97
C THR A 36 -24.23 29.63 2.58
N LYS A 37 -23.28 28.68 2.47
CA LYS A 37 -22.56 28.34 1.24
C LYS A 37 -21.82 29.53 0.63
N GLN A 38 -21.24 30.38 1.48
CA GLN A 38 -20.52 31.58 1.06
C GLN A 38 -19.09 31.59 1.62
N GLN A 39 -18.17 32.06 0.79
CA GLN A 39 -16.82 32.42 1.23
C GLN A 39 -16.86 33.73 2.01
N LEU A 40 -16.14 33.78 3.13
CA LEU A 40 -15.95 34.98 3.93
C LEU A 40 -14.69 35.72 3.47
N SER A 41 -14.79 37.05 3.37
CA SER A 41 -13.66 37.91 2.97
C SER A 41 -13.06 38.62 4.19
N PHE A 42 -11.73 38.79 4.17
CA PHE A 42 -10.99 39.58 5.16
C PHE A 42 -11.02 41.07 4.76
N MET A 43 -11.59 41.90 5.63
CA MET A 43 -11.70 43.35 5.46
C MET A 43 -10.63 44.04 6.29
N ASP A 44 -9.90 44.98 5.68
CA ASP A 44 -8.99 45.89 6.38
C ASP A 44 -9.74 47.14 6.85
N ASP A 45 -9.32 47.75 7.96
CA ASP A 45 -10.07 48.83 8.63
C ASP A 45 -10.15 50.13 7.81
N ASN A 46 -9.43 50.24 6.68
CA ASN A 46 -9.29 51.51 5.97
C ASN A 46 -9.85 51.59 4.54
N GLU A 47 -10.07 50.52 3.77
CA GLU A 47 -10.68 50.64 2.43
C GLU A 47 -11.43 49.37 2.03
N ALA A 48 -12.48 49.52 1.22
CA ALA A 48 -13.30 48.44 0.65
C ALA A 48 -12.53 47.59 -0.40
N THR A 49 -11.36 47.07 -0.03
CA THR A 49 -10.53 46.18 -0.85
C THR A 49 -10.21 44.91 -0.07
N GLU A 50 -10.34 43.76 -0.74
CA GLU A 50 -9.97 42.47 -0.15
C GLU A 50 -8.47 42.44 0.15
N SER A 51 -8.12 42.15 1.40
CA SER A 51 -6.73 42.03 1.82
C SER A 51 -6.12 40.72 1.28
N SER A 52 -5.06 40.81 0.46
CA SER A 52 -4.29 39.63 0.04
C SER A 52 -3.37 39.19 1.19
N LEU A 53 -3.87 38.34 2.08
CA LEU A 53 -3.10 37.90 3.25
C LEU A 53 -2.71 36.42 3.11
N SER A 54 -1.42 36.21 2.84
CA SER A 54 -0.79 34.88 2.87
C SER A 54 -0.48 34.51 4.32
N PHE A 55 -1.31 33.65 4.93
CA PHE A 55 -1.08 33.14 6.29
C PHE A 55 -0.34 31.80 6.29
N ARG A 56 0.57 31.61 7.25
CA ARG A 56 1.25 30.34 7.50
C ARG A 56 0.42 29.40 8.37
N ASN A 57 -0.39 29.95 9.29
CA ASN A 57 -1.22 29.19 10.19
C ASN A 57 -2.52 29.96 10.51
N LEU A 58 -3.58 29.22 10.79
CA LEU A 58 -4.90 29.73 11.17
C LEU A 58 -5.53 28.79 12.19
N ASP A 59 -6.16 29.35 13.22
CA ASP A 59 -6.90 28.59 14.22
C ASP A 59 -8.23 29.29 14.58
N PHE A 60 -9.26 28.50 14.84
CA PHE A 60 -10.56 28.99 15.30
C PHE A 60 -10.60 29.01 16.83
N HIS A 61 -11.29 29.99 17.40
CA HIS A 61 -11.51 30.01 18.85
C HIS A 61 -12.49 28.89 19.25
N PRO A 62 -12.15 28.01 20.22
CA PRO A 62 -12.92 26.81 20.52
C PRO A 62 -14.34 27.11 21.06
N GLY A 63 -14.50 28.15 21.87
CA GLY A 63 -15.81 28.52 22.46
C GLY A 63 -16.51 29.74 21.84
N ASN A 64 -16.00 30.30 20.74
CA ASN A 64 -16.54 31.53 20.14
C ASN A 64 -16.39 31.48 18.62
N ASP A 65 -17.51 31.16 17.98
CA ASP A 65 -17.63 30.96 16.54
C ASP A 65 -17.32 32.21 15.71
N CYS A 66 -17.18 33.36 16.36
CA CYS A 66 -16.88 34.62 15.71
C CYS A 66 -15.41 35.03 15.83
N ILE A 67 -14.49 34.23 16.39
CA ILE A 67 -13.09 34.64 16.56
C ILE A 67 -12.15 33.73 15.79
N ILE A 68 -11.26 34.33 15.01
CA ILE A 68 -10.23 33.66 14.22
C ILE A 68 -8.87 34.24 14.58
N MET A 69 -7.85 33.40 14.64
CA MET A 69 -6.48 33.83 14.77
C MET A 69 -5.69 33.43 13.54
N THR A 70 -4.85 34.34 13.05
CA THR A 70 -3.97 34.08 11.91
C THR A 70 -2.53 34.46 12.22
N GLN A 71 -1.61 33.67 11.70
CA GLN A 71 -0.18 33.96 11.69
C GLN A 71 0.28 34.21 10.25
N SER A 72 0.73 35.42 9.92
CA SER A 72 1.31 35.76 8.61
C SER A 72 2.80 36.06 8.71
N MET A 73 3.51 35.96 7.60
CA MET A 73 4.85 36.55 7.46
C MET A 73 4.73 37.88 6.72
N ASP A 74 5.25 38.96 7.31
CA ASP A 74 5.27 40.25 6.62
C ASP A 74 6.36 40.26 5.54
N LYS A 75 5.95 40.13 4.28
CA LYS A 75 6.85 40.24 3.12
C LYS A 75 7.14 41.71 2.75
N LYS A 76 6.37 42.69 3.23
CA LYS A 76 6.55 44.11 2.84
C LYS A 76 7.76 44.76 3.54
N THR A 77 8.06 44.37 4.78
CA THR A 77 9.24 44.82 5.53
C THR A 77 10.57 44.21 5.06
N VAL A 78 10.53 43.16 4.23
CA VAL A 78 11.70 42.55 3.57
C VAL A 78 12.44 43.57 2.68
N LYS A 79 11.75 44.63 2.22
CA LYS A 79 12.37 45.70 1.42
C LYS A 79 13.12 46.76 2.24
N THR A 80 12.88 46.89 3.55
CA THR A 80 13.44 47.97 4.38
C THR A 80 14.64 47.55 5.20
N ILE A 81 14.77 46.27 5.57
CA ILE A 81 15.96 45.71 6.22
C ILE A 81 16.23 44.32 5.62
N PRO A 82 17.29 44.14 4.82
CA PRO A 82 17.64 42.84 4.26
C PRO A 82 17.90 41.82 5.38
N GLY A 83 17.09 40.75 5.43
CA GLY A 83 17.35 39.57 6.28
C GLY A 83 16.54 39.42 7.57
N ILE A 84 15.57 40.30 7.88
CA ILE A 84 14.67 40.13 9.03
C ILE A 84 13.26 39.84 8.52
N ILE A 85 12.72 38.66 8.85
CA ILE A 85 11.36 38.24 8.55
C ILE A 85 10.53 38.44 9.84
N TYR A 86 9.49 39.29 9.79
CA TYR A 86 8.58 39.44 10.91
C TYR A 86 7.40 38.47 10.81
N ALA A 87 7.10 37.78 11.90
CA ALA A 87 5.85 37.03 12.04
C ALA A 87 4.80 37.96 12.70
N ILE A 88 3.65 38.11 12.06
CA ILE A 88 2.53 38.89 12.59
C ILE A 88 1.47 37.91 13.09
N LEU A 89 1.04 38.10 14.34
CA LEU A 89 -0.10 37.43 14.93
C LEU A 89 -1.27 38.42 15.04
N GLN A 90 -2.42 38.05 14.47
CA GLN A 90 -3.60 38.89 14.41
C GLN A 90 -4.83 38.10 14.85
N ILE A 91 -5.69 38.74 15.66
CA ILE A 91 -7.02 38.23 15.98
C ILE A 91 -8.06 38.98 15.13
N TRP A 92 -9.03 38.23 14.64
CA TRP A 92 -10.11 38.69 13.78
C TRP A 92 -11.44 38.34 14.40
N GLN A 93 -12.46 39.15 14.09
CA GLN A 93 -13.84 38.88 14.42
C GLN A 93 -14.68 38.68 13.16
N ILE A 94 -15.51 37.64 13.15
CA ILE A 94 -16.53 37.41 12.12
C ILE A 94 -17.79 38.19 12.50
N ARG A 95 -18.23 39.10 11.63
CA ARG A 95 -19.50 39.83 11.75
C ARG A 95 -20.13 39.95 10.37
N ASP A 96 -21.44 39.70 10.27
CA ASP A 96 -22.22 39.89 9.04
C ASP A 96 -21.60 39.24 7.79
N ASN A 97 -21.11 37.99 7.92
CA ASN A 97 -20.38 37.24 6.88
C ASN A 97 -19.08 37.90 6.38
N GLN A 98 -18.45 38.76 7.18
CA GLN A 98 -17.14 39.35 6.92
C GLN A 98 -16.19 39.10 8.08
N ILE A 99 -14.89 39.04 7.80
CA ILE A 99 -13.84 38.87 8.80
C ILE A 99 -13.15 40.21 8.97
N GLN A 100 -13.31 40.84 10.12
CA GLN A 100 -12.79 42.17 10.43
C GLN A 100 -11.64 42.06 11.44
N ALA A 101 -10.60 42.86 11.25
CA ALA A 101 -9.48 42.90 12.18
C ALA A 101 -9.96 43.40 13.54
N MET A 102 -9.46 42.80 14.62
CA MET A 102 -9.56 43.42 15.95
C MET A 102 -8.33 44.30 16.18
N ASN A 103 -8.43 45.30 17.06
CA ASN A 103 -7.30 46.15 17.51
C ASN A 103 -6.30 45.36 18.41
N LYS A 104 -5.88 44.19 17.95
CA LYS A 104 -5.17 43.15 18.70
C LYS A 104 -4.21 42.45 17.73
N GLN A 105 -3.06 43.11 17.52
CA GLN A 105 -1.96 42.66 16.67
C GLN A 105 -0.66 42.63 17.48
N ASN A 106 0.16 41.61 17.27
CA ASN A 106 1.54 41.60 17.76
C ASN A 106 2.51 41.16 16.65
N SER A 107 3.67 41.81 16.62
CA SER A 107 4.74 41.54 15.66
C SER A 107 5.94 40.94 16.38
N TYR A 108 6.45 39.84 15.84
CA TYR A 108 7.57 39.10 16.40
C TYR A 108 8.74 39.08 15.42
N THR A 109 9.96 39.21 15.95
CA THR A 109 11.20 39.09 15.18
C THR A 109 11.65 37.65 14.96
N ASN A 110 11.15 36.73 15.80
CA ASN A 110 11.50 35.32 15.76
C ASN A 110 10.45 34.53 14.99
N GLU A 111 10.87 33.42 14.38
CA GLU A 111 9.98 32.55 13.63
C GLU A 111 9.05 31.76 14.58
N ILE A 112 7.76 32.08 14.52
CA ILE A 112 6.70 31.28 15.18
C ILE A 112 6.52 29.99 14.39
N GLN A 113 6.79 28.85 15.03
CA GLN A 113 6.62 27.52 14.44
C GLN A 113 5.17 27.04 14.52
N SER A 114 4.49 27.34 15.63
CA SER A 114 3.08 27.00 15.83
C SER A 114 2.42 28.02 16.77
N CYS A 115 1.13 28.22 16.55
CA CYS A 115 0.28 29.11 17.32
C CYS A 115 -1.14 28.52 17.37
N GLN A 116 -1.67 28.28 18.56
CA GLN A 116 -2.95 27.57 18.75
C GLN A 116 -3.71 28.10 19.97
N PHE A 117 -5.05 28.09 19.92
CA PHE A 117 -5.87 28.34 21.10
C PHE A 117 -5.76 27.17 22.10
N ILE A 118 -5.82 27.49 23.39
CA ILE A 118 -6.00 26.50 24.46
C ILE A 118 -7.52 26.35 24.74
N ARG A 119 -7.96 25.19 25.23
CA ARG A 119 -9.36 24.69 25.30
C ARG A 119 -10.47 25.72 25.61
N ASN A 120 -10.30 26.60 26.60
CA ASN A 120 -11.32 27.60 26.95
C ASN A 120 -11.37 28.81 25.99
N GLY A 121 -10.41 28.89 25.07
CA GLY A 121 -10.20 30.00 24.13
C GLY A 121 -9.71 31.29 24.78
N LEU A 122 -9.50 31.28 26.11
CA LEU A 122 -9.01 32.44 26.87
C LEU A 122 -7.50 32.60 26.75
N LYS A 123 -6.78 31.55 26.32
CA LYS A 123 -5.32 31.56 26.20
C LYS A 123 -4.83 31.10 24.84
N LEU A 124 -3.65 31.58 24.46
CA LEU A 124 -2.90 31.15 23.27
C LEU A 124 -1.60 30.50 23.68
N LEU A 125 -1.23 29.42 22.99
CA LEU A 125 0.11 28.84 23.06
C LEU A 125 0.89 29.25 21.81
N LEU A 126 2.05 29.88 22.01
CA LEU A 126 3.00 30.22 20.95
C LEU A 126 4.28 29.41 21.13
N TRP A 127 4.81 28.85 20.05
CA TRP A 127 6.09 28.17 20.05
C TRP A 127 7.01 28.77 19.00
N PHE A 128 8.22 29.14 19.43
CA PHE A 128 9.24 29.78 18.64
C PHE A 128 10.48 28.91 18.54
N LYS A 129 11.11 28.92 17.37
CA LYS A 129 12.52 28.49 17.22
C LYS A 129 13.40 29.73 17.19
N ASN A 130 14.40 29.74 18.06
CA ASN A 130 15.36 30.84 18.12
C ASN A 130 16.44 30.74 17.03
N TYR A 131 16.51 29.63 16.30
CA TYR A 131 17.53 29.39 15.28
C TYR A 131 17.03 28.47 14.15
N GLU A 132 17.35 28.82 12.90
CA GLU A 132 17.11 27.98 11.72
C GLU A 132 18.44 27.34 11.28
N TYR A 133 18.54 26.02 11.41
CA TYR A 133 19.73 25.27 11.00
C TYR A 133 19.73 25.07 9.48
N ASP A 134 20.65 25.73 8.80
CA ASP A 134 20.96 25.50 7.39
C ASP A 134 22.16 24.55 7.28
N SER A 135 21.91 23.31 6.84
CA SER A 135 22.94 22.28 6.66
C SER A 135 24.02 22.68 5.65
N SER A 136 23.76 23.67 4.79
CA SER A 136 24.73 24.16 3.81
C SER A 136 25.74 25.16 4.39
N ASN A 137 25.52 25.69 5.60
CA ASN A 137 26.28 26.82 6.14
C ASN A 137 26.94 26.53 7.50
N LYS A 138 28.01 25.71 7.48
CA LYS A 138 28.77 25.25 8.66
C LYS A 138 29.27 26.35 9.61
N ARG A 139 29.47 27.59 9.14
CA ARG A 139 29.92 28.73 9.97
C ARG A 139 28.90 29.16 11.02
N LYS A 140 27.61 28.99 10.72
CA LYS A 140 26.49 29.44 11.55
C LYS A 140 26.26 28.49 12.75
N ALA A 141 26.70 27.23 12.64
CA ALA A 141 26.62 26.21 13.70
C ALA A 141 27.46 26.51 14.97
N MET A 142 28.43 27.45 14.91
CA MET A 142 29.30 27.80 16.04
C MET A 142 28.65 28.72 17.10
N GLU A 143 27.52 29.37 16.78
CA GLU A 143 26.79 30.27 17.70
C GLU A 143 25.41 29.72 18.12
N TRP A 144 25.14 28.46 17.82
CA TRP A 144 23.86 27.80 18.13
C TRP A 144 23.61 27.72 19.64
N ARG A 145 22.44 28.22 20.06
CA ARG A 145 21.89 27.99 21.40
C ARG A 145 20.81 26.93 21.31
N ASN A 146 20.94 25.89 22.12
CA ASN A 146 19.99 24.79 22.19
C ASN A 146 18.74 25.19 23.01
N GLU A 147 18.05 26.24 22.59
CA GLU A 147 16.93 26.84 23.31
C GLU A 147 15.85 27.29 22.33
N CYS A 148 14.65 26.74 22.52
CA CYS A 148 13.38 27.17 21.96
C CYS A 148 12.57 27.90 23.03
N GLN A 149 11.61 28.72 22.61
CA GLN A 149 10.75 29.46 23.50
C GLN A 149 9.30 29.04 23.31
N ILE A 150 8.59 28.82 24.42
CA ILE A 150 7.14 28.62 24.44
C ILE A 150 6.53 29.71 25.30
N GLU A 151 5.47 30.33 24.82
CA GLU A 151 4.75 31.37 25.55
C GLU A 151 3.27 31.03 25.65
N ILE A 152 2.65 31.40 26.78
CA ILE A 152 1.22 31.33 26.98
C ILE A 152 0.70 32.74 27.19
N TRP A 153 -0.22 33.17 26.34
CA TRP A 153 -0.78 34.52 26.35
C TRP A 153 -2.24 34.48 26.73
N ASP A 154 -2.70 35.52 27.41
CA ASP A 154 -4.11 35.78 27.63
C ASP A 154 -4.71 36.48 26.40
N VAL A 155 -5.80 35.95 25.84
CA VAL A 155 -6.44 36.45 24.61
C VAL A 155 -7.14 37.79 24.85
N GLU A 156 -7.65 38.02 26.06
CA GLU A 156 -8.41 39.22 26.38
C GLU A 156 -7.48 40.42 26.61
N THR A 157 -6.48 40.25 27.46
CA THR A 157 -5.53 41.28 27.89
C THR A 157 -4.30 41.38 27.01
N TRP A 158 -4.01 40.36 26.19
CA TRP A 158 -2.76 40.23 25.43
C TRP A 158 -1.51 40.35 26.31
N GLN A 159 -1.60 39.86 27.55
CA GLN A 159 -0.44 39.75 28.41
C GLN A 159 0.14 38.35 28.29
N CYS A 160 1.47 38.27 28.17
CA CYS A 160 2.18 37.02 28.30
C CYS A 160 2.06 36.55 29.76
N LEU A 161 1.28 35.50 29.96
CA LEU A 161 1.04 34.91 31.28
C LEU A 161 2.24 34.07 31.72
N ARG A 162 2.86 33.35 30.77
CA ARG A 162 3.98 32.43 31.04
C ARG A 162 4.94 32.36 29.86
N LEU A 163 6.22 32.18 30.19
CA LEU A 163 7.30 31.99 29.22
C LEU A 163 8.18 30.84 29.70
N PHE A 164 8.48 29.92 28.79
CA PHE A 164 9.31 28.74 29.04
C PHE A 164 10.47 28.71 28.05
N GLN A 165 11.66 28.44 28.56
CA GLN A 165 12.78 28.00 27.73
C GLN A 165 12.79 26.47 27.70
N VAL A 166 12.84 25.92 26.49
CA VAL A 166 12.75 24.49 26.22
C VAL A 166 13.93 24.09 25.34
N PRO A 167 14.62 22.98 25.58
CA PRO A 167 15.72 22.58 24.70
C PRO A 167 15.19 22.25 23.30
N ASP A 168 15.86 22.73 22.26
CA ASP A 168 15.55 22.37 20.87
C ASP A 168 15.98 20.92 20.59
N TRP A 169 17.09 20.46 21.17
CA TRP A 169 17.69 19.15 20.96
C TRP A 169 17.93 18.42 22.29
N VAL A 170 17.40 17.21 22.40
CA VAL A 170 17.56 16.35 23.57
C VAL A 170 18.06 14.96 23.16
N TYR A 171 18.62 14.19 24.09
CA TYR A 171 18.76 12.75 23.92
C TYR A 171 18.06 12.03 25.06
N LEU A 172 17.65 10.79 24.79
CA LEU A 172 17.01 9.93 25.78
C LEU A 172 18.09 9.17 26.54
N SER A 173 18.12 9.31 27.86
CA SER A 173 19.00 8.55 28.75
C SER A 173 18.15 7.79 29.76
N GLU A 174 18.21 6.46 29.70
CA GLU A 174 17.43 5.50 30.49
C GLU A 174 15.91 5.77 30.52
N ASN A 175 15.42 6.78 31.24
CA ASN A 175 14.01 7.17 31.37
C ASN A 175 13.76 8.69 31.38
N PHE A 176 14.78 9.50 31.09
CA PHE A 176 14.68 10.96 31.19
C PHE A 176 15.28 11.63 29.96
N LEU A 177 14.76 12.81 29.64
CA LEU A 177 15.36 13.66 28.63
C LEU A 177 16.64 14.29 29.21
N GLN A 178 17.67 14.40 28.39
CA GLN A 178 18.86 15.19 28.69
C GLN A 178 19.10 16.18 27.56
N ILE A 179 19.52 17.38 27.92
CA ILE A 179 19.85 18.42 26.93
C ILE A 179 21.09 17.97 26.15
N SER A 180 21.00 17.97 24.83
CA SER A 180 22.15 17.66 23.99
C SER A 180 23.09 18.85 23.89
N SER A 181 24.39 18.62 24.04
CA SER A 181 25.44 19.59 23.74
C SER A 181 26.00 19.45 22.32
N LYS A 182 25.56 18.42 21.57
CA LYS A 182 26.02 18.12 20.21
C LYS A 182 24.84 17.85 19.28
N PHE A 183 24.87 18.45 18.10
CA PHE A 183 23.77 18.34 17.11
C PHE A 183 23.62 16.92 16.55
N GLU A 184 24.75 16.24 16.28
CA GLU A 184 24.83 14.95 15.57
C GLU A 184 24.16 13.77 16.29
N HIS A 185 23.87 13.89 17.59
CA HIS A 185 23.28 12.82 18.40
C HIS A 185 21.98 13.23 19.11
N GLY A 186 21.49 14.44 18.86
CA GLY A 186 20.25 14.93 19.47
C GLY A 186 19.01 14.61 18.64
N GLN A 187 17.86 14.62 19.31
CA GLN A 187 16.53 14.63 18.74
C GLN A 187 15.93 16.02 18.88
N SER A 188 15.54 16.61 17.74
CA SER A 188 14.99 17.96 17.66
C SER A 188 13.53 18.02 18.08
N LEU A 189 13.10 19.13 18.69
CA LEU A 189 11.70 19.45 18.96
C LEU A 189 10.99 19.74 17.63
N GLN A 190 9.91 19.01 17.37
CA GLN A 190 9.16 19.07 16.12
C GLN A 190 7.72 19.53 16.31
N ILE A 191 7.09 19.20 17.44
CA ILE A 191 5.68 19.51 17.69
C ILE A 191 5.51 19.93 19.15
N VAL A 192 4.73 21.00 19.36
CA VAL A 192 4.28 21.48 20.67
C VAL A 192 2.76 21.65 20.61
N LEU A 193 2.04 21.04 21.54
CA LEU A 193 0.57 21.09 21.62
C LEU A 193 0.09 21.28 23.06
N PRO A 194 -1.03 21.98 23.29
CA PRO A 194 -1.69 21.96 24.59
C PRO A 194 -2.26 20.56 24.89
N GLY A 195 -2.36 20.19 26.16
CA GLY A 195 -2.95 18.91 26.58
C GLY A 195 -3.66 18.96 27.94
N GLY A 196 -4.66 18.07 28.09
CA GLY A 196 -5.44 17.88 29.31
C GLY A 196 -6.59 18.87 29.52
N ASP A 197 -7.40 18.62 30.54
CA ASP A 197 -8.71 19.27 30.71
C ASP A 197 -8.66 20.74 31.18
N ASP A 198 -7.58 21.16 31.87
CA ASP A 198 -7.50 22.42 32.64
C ASP A 198 -6.31 23.32 32.24
N ASP A 199 -5.79 23.23 31.02
CA ASP A 199 -4.56 23.93 30.59
C ASP A 199 -3.34 23.56 31.47
N THR A 200 -3.34 22.36 32.04
CA THR A 200 -2.35 21.92 33.03
C THR A 200 -1.15 21.22 32.41
N TRP A 201 -1.15 20.94 31.10
CA TRP A 201 -0.07 20.22 30.43
C TRP A 201 0.26 20.77 29.05
N ILE A 202 1.53 20.64 28.67
CA ILE A 202 2.02 20.81 27.29
C ILE A 202 2.63 19.49 26.84
N ILE A 203 2.32 19.10 25.60
CA ILE A 203 2.92 17.96 24.93
C ILE A 203 4.09 18.45 24.07
N LEU A 204 5.27 17.86 24.28
CA LEU A 204 6.48 18.11 23.50
C LEU A 204 6.87 16.84 22.73
N ALA A 205 6.98 16.94 21.41
CA ALA A 205 7.42 15.84 20.55
C ALA A 205 8.83 16.06 20.02
N TYR A 206 9.76 15.23 20.46
CA TYR A 206 11.17 15.22 20.05
C TYR A 206 11.45 14.04 19.13
N LYS A 207 11.36 14.24 17.81
CA LYS A 207 11.47 13.18 16.78
C LYS A 207 10.66 11.91 17.14
N GLU A 208 11.26 10.95 17.82
CA GLU A 208 10.67 9.65 18.17
C GLU A 208 9.99 9.64 19.55
N ASN A 209 10.22 10.66 20.38
CA ASN A 209 9.82 10.69 21.78
C ASN A 209 8.72 11.72 22.06
N LEU A 210 7.84 11.39 23.01
CA LEU A 210 6.78 12.27 23.47
C LEU A 210 6.93 12.53 24.97
N ALA A 211 6.96 13.80 25.35
CA ALA A 211 7.02 14.24 26.74
C ALA A 211 5.81 15.12 27.10
N LEU A 212 5.31 14.96 28.31
CA LEU A 212 4.35 15.84 28.95
C LEU A 212 5.07 16.74 29.95
N VAL A 213 4.75 18.02 29.93
CA VAL A 213 5.20 18.99 30.93
C VAL A 213 3.99 19.49 31.68
N LYS A 214 3.97 19.28 33.00
CA LYS A 214 2.93 19.88 33.85
C LYS A 214 3.22 21.36 34.03
N LEU A 215 2.23 22.20 33.75
CA LEU A 215 2.29 23.63 33.99
C LEU A 215 2.01 23.91 35.47
N THR A 216 3.07 24.02 36.28
CA THR A 216 2.99 24.49 37.68
C THR A 216 3.01 26.01 37.75
N ASN A 217 2.62 26.64 38.86
CA ASN A 217 2.61 28.11 39.00
C ASN A 217 4.01 28.75 39.09
N GLU A 218 5.06 27.95 39.04
CA GLU A 218 6.45 28.43 39.10
C GLU A 218 6.95 28.72 37.68
N ASN A 219 7.58 29.89 37.49
CA ASN A 219 8.20 30.24 36.22
C ASN A 219 9.47 29.40 36.06
N ILE A 220 9.42 28.41 35.16
CA ILE A 220 10.58 27.60 34.80
C ILE A 220 11.52 28.47 33.96
N SER A 221 12.62 28.90 34.58
CA SER A 221 13.49 29.94 34.04
C SER A 221 14.56 29.43 33.08
N SER A 222 14.75 28.09 33.01
CA SER A 222 15.78 27.48 32.16
C SER A 222 15.33 26.14 31.56
N SER A 223 15.87 25.82 30.38
CA SER A 223 15.69 24.54 29.70
C SER A 223 16.09 23.35 30.58
N GLN A 224 17.10 23.51 31.46
CA GLN A 224 17.57 22.47 32.38
C GLN A 224 16.56 22.13 33.46
N GLU A 225 15.82 23.14 33.94
CA GLU A 225 14.78 22.97 34.93
C GLU A 225 13.52 22.35 34.31
N LEU A 226 13.19 22.74 33.08
CA LEU A 226 12.04 22.18 32.36
C LEU A 226 12.17 20.68 32.10
N VAL A 227 13.36 20.24 31.66
CA VAL A 227 13.65 18.82 31.40
C VAL A 227 13.43 17.94 32.64
N LYS A 228 13.65 18.45 33.84
CA LYS A 228 13.38 17.72 35.10
C LYS A 228 11.87 17.54 35.36
N HIS A 229 11.04 18.43 34.81
CA HIS A 229 9.58 18.38 34.92
C HIS A 229 8.92 17.64 33.74
N CYS A 230 9.69 17.24 32.73
CA CYS A 230 9.21 16.42 31.64
C CYS A 230 8.94 14.99 32.12
N LYS A 231 7.69 14.56 32.06
CA LYS A 231 7.30 13.15 32.16
C LYS A 231 7.23 12.57 30.76
N LEU A 232 8.04 11.56 30.44
CA LEU A 232 7.88 10.83 29.18
C LEU A 232 6.54 10.11 29.19
N LEU A 233 5.77 10.21 28.11
CA LEU A 233 4.51 9.47 27.98
C LEU A 233 4.78 7.95 28.01
N PHE A 234 5.94 7.56 27.48
CA PHE A 234 6.45 6.20 27.46
C PHE A 234 7.79 6.14 28.20
N GLU A 235 7.74 5.70 29.47
CA GLU A 235 8.93 5.55 30.32
C GLU A 235 9.88 4.48 29.74
N GLY A 236 11.08 4.91 29.35
CA GLY A 236 12.22 4.03 29.03
C GLY A 236 12.22 3.30 27.70
N LYS A 237 11.15 3.46 26.93
CA LYS A 237 10.89 2.66 25.74
C LYS A 237 10.42 3.59 24.64
N ARG A 238 11.17 3.61 23.53
CA ARG A 238 10.76 4.33 22.32
C ARG A 238 9.45 3.73 21.82
N MET A 239 8.44 4.56 21.55
CA MET A 239 7.17 4.10 20.97
C MET A 239 7.38 3.55 19.54
N SER A 240 8.37 4.08 18.81
CA SER A 240 8.88 3.53 17.55
C SER A 240 10.28 4.07 17.27
N SER A 241 11.01 3.42 16.35
CA SER A 241 12.24 3.95 15.75
C SER A 241 11.98 4.95 14.61
N ARG A 242 10.71 5.19 14.27
CA ARG A 242 10.31 6.16 13.25
C ARG A 242 9.90 7.48 13.88
N ASN A 243 10.26 8.57 13.22
CA ASN A 243 9.93 9.92 13.66
C ASN A 243 8.42 10.15 13.70
N ILE A 244 7.95 10.82 14.75
CA ILE A 244 6.59 11.36 14.84
C ILE A 244 6.44 12.41 13.75
N ARG A 245 5.53 12.17 12.81
CA ARG A 245 5.23 13.08 11.70
C ARG A 245 4.12 14.05 12.05
N LYS A 246 3.10 13.59 12.78
CA LYS A 246 1.92 14.38 13.12
C LYS A 246 1.30 13.90 14.43
N ILE A 247 0.79 14.86 15.20
CA ILE A 247 -0.05 14.61 16.37
C ILE A 247 -1.34 15.38 16.17
N ILE A 248 -2.46 14.71 16.40
CA ILE A 248 -3.80 15.30 16.46
C ILE A 248 -4.39 15.01 17.83
N SER A 249 -5.33 15.85 18.28
CA SER A 249 -6.00 15.67 19.55
C SER A 249 -7.51 15.75 19.33
N SER A 250 -8.28 14.96 20.09
CA SER A 250 -9.73 15.08 20.14
C SER A 250 -10.13 16.41 20.76
N SER A 251 -11.37 16.86 20.52
CA SER A 251 -11.87 18.15 21.03
C SER A 251 -11.95 18.21 22.57
N ASP A 252 -12.01 17.06 23.23
CA ASP A 252 -11.95 16.93 24.69
C ASP A 252 -10.53 16.72 25.21
N HIS A 253 -9.51 16.65 24.34
CA HIS A 253 -8.11 16.38 24.65
C HIS A 253 -7.81 15.09 25.44
N HIS A 254 -8.78 14.19 25.56
CA HIS A 254 -8.58 12.87 26.18
C HIS A 254 -7.83 11.93 25.23
N TYR A 255 -8.06 12.06 23.92
CA TYR A 255 -7.41 11.24 22.92
C TYR A 255 -6.34 12.01 22.15
N LEU A 256 -5.19 11.36 21.97
CA LEU A 256 -4.09 11.79 21.12
C LEU A 256 -3.89 10.80 19.98
N GLY A 257 -3.99 11.27 18.75
CA GLY A 257 -3.66 10.50 17.56
C GLY A 257 -2.24 10.83 17.10
N ILE A 258 -1.32 9.86 17.16
CA ILE A 258 0.09 10.02 16.79
C ILE A 258 0.38 9.21 15.52
N SER A 259 0.80 9.90 14.46
CA SER A 259 1.26 9.29 13.21
C SER A 259 2.79 9.27 13.14
N MET A 260 3.36 8.08 13.05
CA MET A 260 4.80 7.86 12.83
C MET A 260 5.08 7.41 11.39
N THR A 261 4.12 6.70 10.80
CA THR A 261 4.15 6.24 9.41
C THR A 261 2.92 6.77 8.66
N GLU A 262 2.95 6.63 7.34
CA GLU A 262 1.81 7.04 6.50
C GLU A 262 0.63 6.07 6.70
N ASP A 263 0.92 4.77 6.79
CA ASP A 263 -0.02 3.65 6.94
C ASP A 263 -0.60 3.40 8.34
N SER A 264 -0.20 4.12 9.39
CA SER A 264 -0.76 3.85 10.71
C SER A 264 -0.80 5.06 11.64
N MET A 265 -1.75 5.01 12.57
CA MET A 265 -1.89 5.99 13.64
C MET A 265 -2.11 5.26 14.97
N TRP A 266 -1.41 5.73 16.00
CA TRP A 266 -1.64 5.34 17.38
C TRP A 266 -2.65 6.30 18.00
N ILE A 267 -3.74 5.79 18.53
CA ILE A 267 -4.65 6.56 19.36
C ILE A 267 -4.33 6.24 20.83
N ILE A 268 -4.08 7.26 21.63
CA ILE A 268 -3.72 7.13 23.04
C ILE A 268 -4.76 7.88 23.85
N ASN A 269 -5.36 7.20 24.81
CA ASN A 269 -6.18 7.82 25.84
C ASN A 269 -5.27 8.29 26.99
N VAL A 270 -5.26 9.60 27.26
CA VAL A 270 -4.45 10.23 28.30
C VAL A 270 -5.35 10.85 29.36
N THR A 271 -5.29 10.31 30.57
CA THR A 271 -6.07 10.76 31.72
C THR A 271 -5.08 11.19 32.82
N ASN A 272 -5.21 12.41 33.35
CA ASN A 272 -4.33 12.96 34.40
C ASN A 272 -2.81 12.90 34.10
N GLY A 273 -2.43 13.02 32.83
CA GLY A 273 -1.01 12.93 32.42
C GLY A 273 -0.44 11.50 32.50
N GLU A 274 -1.30 10.49 32.46
CA GLU A 274 -0.96 9.07 32.33
C GLU A 274 -1.67 8.45 31.13
N ILE A 275 -1.02 7.46 30.50
CA ILE A 275 -1.68 6.65 29.47
C ILE A 275 -2.61 5.67 30.17
N GLU A 276 -3.90 5.76 29.89
CA GLU A 276 -4.90 4.81 30.37
C GLU A 276 -4.98 3.61 29.42
N SER A 277 -5.13 3.89 28.12
CA SER A 277 -5.25 2.90 27.07
C SER A 277 -4.72 3.41 25.74
N TYR A 278 -4.48 2.49 24.81
CA TYR A 278 -4.10 2.84 23.43
C TYR A 278 -4.66 1.85 22.42
N LEU A 279 -4.78 2.32 21.18
CA LEU A 279 -5.24 1.57 20.02
C LEU A 279 -4.34 1.91 18.82
N LYS A 280 -4.01 0.93 17.99
CA LYS A 280 -3.34 1.18 16.71
C LYS A 280 -4.34 0.98 15.58
N ILE A 281 -4.57 2.02 14.79
CA ILE A 281 -5.40 1.95 13.58
C ILE A 281 -4.51 1.97 12.34
N THR A 282 -4.89 1.21 11.32
CA THR A 282 -4.23 1.22 10.01
C THR A 282 -4.89 2.29 9.17
N THR A 283 -4.11 3.23 8.63
CA THR A 283 -4.57 4.32 7.77
C THR A 283 -4.07 4.13 6.32
N PRO A 284 -4.67 4.78 5.31
CA PRO A 284 -4.22 4.69 3.91
C PRO A 284 -2.78 5.25 3.74
N ASN A 285 -2.03 4.75 2.75
CA ASN A 285 -0.57 4.81 2.70
C ASN A 285 0.04 5.90 1.81
N VAL A 286 -0.72 6.91 1.38
CA VAL A 286 -0.14 8.11 0.76
C VAL A 286 -1.05 9.29 1.11
N LEU A 287 -0.47 10.30 1.80
CA LEU A 287 -0.90 11.69 2.12
C LEU A 287 -2.43 12.03 2.09
N HIS A 288 -3.01 12.81 3.02
CA HIS A 288 -2.66 14.21 3.26
C HIS A 288 -3.09 14.73 4.65
N GLU A 289 -4.20 14.28 5.23
CA GLU A 289 -4.75 14.88 6.46
C GLU A 289 -5.49 13.85 7.31
N LYS A 290 -5.39 14.02 8.63
CA LYS A 290 -6.05 13.18 9.64
C LYS A 290 -6.55 14.14 10.72
N MET A 291 -7.75 13.91 11.23
CA MET A 291 -8.34 14.75 12.27
C MET A 291 -9.38 13.98 13.07
N PHE A 292 -9.60 14.38 14.32
CA PHE A 292 -10.80 13.95 15.05
C PHE A 292 -12.01 14.75 14.56
N ILE A 293 -13.16 14.08 14.43
CA ILE A 293 -14.43 14.77 14.18
C ILE A 293 -14.80 15.52 15.48
N PRO A 294 -14.97 16.86 15.43
CA PRO A 294 -15.30 17.65 16.62
C PRO A 294 -16.51 17.12 17.37
N GLY A 295 -16.42 17.03 18.69
CA GLY A 295 -17.52 16.56 19.55
C GLY A 295 -17.75 15.04 19.54
N THR A 296 -16.90 14.27 18.85
CA THR A 296 -16.96 12.80 18.82
C THR A 296 -15.57 12.22 19.08
N HIS A 297 -15.49 10.90 19.31
CA HIS A 297 -14.21 10.18 19.32
C HIS A 297 -13.86 9.59 17.95
N HIS A 298 -14.54 9.96 16.87
CA HIS A 298 -14.25 9.40 15.56
C HIS A 298 -13.03 10.09 14.91
N VAL A 299 -12.23 9.32 14.18
CA VAL A 299 -11.09 9.85 13.41
C VAL A 299 -11.42 9.81 11.93
N LEU A 300 -11.26 10.93 11.25
CA LEU A 300 -11.25 10.99 9.79
C LEU A 300 -9.83 10.91 9.28
N ALA A 301 -9.60 10.06 8.28
CA ALA A 301 -8.35 10.02 7.53
C ALA A 301 -8.65 10.17 6.04
N TYR A 302 -7.95 11.11 5.41
CA TYR A 302 -8.05 11.35 3.98
C TYR A 302 -6.73 10.98 3.30
N GLY A 303 -6.80 10.07 2.33
CA GLY A 303 -5.63 9.68 1.56
C GLY A 303 -5.90 8.59 0.53
N THR A 304 -4.84 8.17 -0.14
CA THR A 304 -4.90 7.11 -1.16
C THR A 304 -4.53 5.75 -0.57
N LEU A 305 -5.14 4.68 -1.08
CA LEU A 305 -4.82 3.31 -0.64
C LEU A 305 -3.46 2.85 -1.17
N PRO A 306 -2.70 2.07 -0.39
CA PRO A 306 -1.36 1.57 -0.77
C PRO A 306 -1.28 0.77 -2.08
N ILE A 307 -2.43 0.33 -2.62
CA ILE A 307 -2.48 -0.71 -3.67
C ILE A 307 -3.00 -0.14 -5.01
N CYS A 308 -3.43 1.12 -5.03
CA CYS A 308 -3.88 1.77 -6.26
C CYS A 308 -2.71 2.52 -6.90
N LEU A 309 -2.22 2.09 -8.06
CA LEU A 309 -1.27 2.83 -8.93
C LEU A 309 -1.86 4.14 -9.51
N SER A 310 -2.95 4.64 -8.92
CA SER A 310 -3.72 5.79 -9.36
C SER A 310 -4.02 6.67 -8.15
N ASN A 311 -3.85 7.99 -8.33
CA ASN A 311 -3.96 9.04 -7.31
C ASN A 311 -5.40 9.25 -6.78
N TYR A 312 -6.09 8.19 -6.36
CA TYR A 312 -7.46 8.26 -5.85
C TYR A 312 -7.49 8.61 -4.37
N LEU A 313 -8.02 9.79 -4.07
CA LEU A 313 -8.19 10.27 -2.70
C LEU A 313 -9.51 9.76 -2.12
N SER A 314 -9.43 9.01 -1.03
CA SER A 314 -10.59 8.46 -0.31
C SER A 314 -10.66 9.01 1.11
N LEU A 315 -11.88 9.16 1.64
CA LEU A 315 -12.13 9.58 3.01
C LEU A 315 -12.58 8.37 3.82
N TYR A 316 -11.92 8.13 4.95
CA TYR A 316 -12.19 7.04 5.88
C TYR A 316 -12.60 7.61 7.23
N GLU A 317 -13.56 6.97 7.86
CA GLU A 317 -14.01 7.26 9.22
C GLU A 317 -13.73 6.06 10.12
N TYR A 318 -13.03 6.28 11.22
CA TYR A 318 -12.72 5.28 12.24
C TYR A 318 -13.51 5.61 13.50
N ASN A 319 -14.52 4.78 13.81
CA ASN A 319 -15.27 4.87 15.05
C ASN A 319 -14.45 4.22 16.19
N LEU A 320 -14.11 5.02 17.20
CA LEU A 320 -13.33 4.58 18.35
C LEU A 320 -14.17 4.05 19.52
N ASP A 321 -15.48 4.32 19.51
CA ASP A 321 -16.44 3.98 20.57
C ASP A 321 -16.98 2.55 20.45
N THR A 322 -16.67 1.81 19.38
CA THR A 322 -17.17 0.44 19.21
C THR A 322 -16.48 -0.53 20.18
N GLU A 323 -17.27 -1.30 20.94
CA GLU A 323 -16.80 -2.31 21.92
C GLU A 323 -15.85 -3.37 21.34
N ASN A 324 -15.82 -3.52 20.01
CA ASN A 324 -14.97 -4.50 19.31
C ASN A 324 -13.55 -4.01 18.98
N GLN A 325 -13.18 -2.76 19.31
CA GLN A 325 -11.80 -2.30 19.09
C GLN A 325 -10.87 -2.87 20.16
N PRO A 326 -9.70 -3.43 19.80
CA PRO A 326 -8.78 -4.05 20.73
C PRO A 326 -7.96 -2.99 21.50
N TRP A 327 -8.62 -2.14 22.26
CA TRP A 327 -7.96 -1.20 23.18
C TRP A 327 -7.07 -1.97 24.15
N ARG A 328 -5.81 -1.58 24.22
CA ARG A 328 -4.80 -2.20 25.07
C ARG A 328 -4.54 -1.32 26.28
N THR A 329 -4.36 -1.93 27.44
CA THR A 329 -4.02 -1.22 28.68
C THR A 329 -2.53 -0.86 28.73
N ARG A 330 -2.16 0.06 29.63
CA ARG A 330 -0.76 0.44 29.89
C ARG A 330 0.16 -0.77 30.20
N GLU A 331 -0.32 -1.74 30.97
CA GLU A 331 0.44 -2.96 31.32
C GLU A 331 0.76 -3.82 30.09
N ALA A 332 -0.18 -3.92 29.14
CA ALA A 332 0.05 -4.63 27.88
C ALA A 332 1.15 -3.97 27.03
N HIS A 333 1.28 -2.63 27.07
CA HIS A 333 2.37 -1.90 26.39
C HIS A 333 3.74 -2.24 26.98
N GLN A 334 3.86 -2.35 28.30
CA GLN A 334 5.13 -2.66 28.95
C GLN A 334 5.68 -4.03 28.53
N ASN A 335 4.77 -5.00 28.33
CA ASN A 335 5.09 -6.34 27.81
C ASN A 335 5.43 -6.33 26.32
N LEU A 336 4.65 -5.61 25.50
CA LEU A 336 4.92 -5.44 24.06
C LEU A 336 6.25 -4.75 23.79
N CYS A 337 6.67 -3.79 24.61
CA CYS A 337 7.98 -3.17 24.44
C CYS A 337 9.14 -4.04 24.95
N ASN A 338 8.90 -5.04 25.78
CA ASN A 338 9.94 -6.06 26.04
C ASN A 338 10.12 -6.95 24.81
N ASP A 339 9.03 -7.29 24.11
CA ASP A 339 9.08 -8.03 22.85
C ASP A 339 9.52 -7.16 21.67
N SER A 340 9.21 -5.85 21.66
CA SER A 340 9.58 -4.92 20.59
C SER A 340 10.96 -4.32 20.76
N TYR A 341 11.46 -4.18 21.99
CA TYR A 341 12.86 -3.83 22.25
C TYR A 341 13.76 -5.05 22.08
N ARG A 342 13.25 -6.26 22.40
CA ARG A 342 13.85 -7.50 21.89
C ARG A 342 13.79 -7.54 20.38
N SER A 343 12.70 -7.20 19.69
CA SER A 343 12.64 -7.13 18.21
C SER A 343 13.38 -5.94 17.59
N TYR A 344 13.84 -4.97 18.39
CA TYR A 344 14.64 -3.84 17.92
C TYR A 344 16.13 -4.12 18.08
N LEU A 345 16.51 -4.92 19.09
CA LEU A 345 17.82 -5.58 19.18
C LEU A 345 17.88 -6.87 18.33
N GLU A 346 16.73 -7.48 18.04
CA GLU A 346 16.52 -8.63 17.17
C GLU A 346 15.87 -8.17 15.88
N ARG A 347 16.74 -7.75 14.98
CA ARG A 347 16.64 -7.96 13.54
C ARG A 347 15.58 -7.14 12.80
N LYS A 348 16.04 -6.29 11.86
CA LYS A 348 15.16 -5.81 10.78
C LYS A 348 14.72 -7.05 9.99
N VAL A 349 13.47 -7.48 10.21
CA VAL A 349 12.86 -8.59 9.48
C VAL A 349 11.90 -8.01 8.45
N TYR A 350 12.26 -8.03 7.18
CA TYR A 350 11.38 -7.62 6.07
C TYR A 350 10.82 -8.85 5.37
N HIS A 351 9.50 -8.92 5.21
CA HIS A 351 8.84 -10.01 4.49
C HIS A 351 8.48 -9.57 3.07
N LYS A 352 9.01 -10.27 2.08
CA LYS A 352 8.68 -10.14 0.67
C LYS A 352 7.92 -11.38 0.21
N TYR A 353 6.70 -11.18 -0.28
CA TYR A 353 5.89 -12.25 -0.87
C TYR A 353 6.37 -12.48 -2.31
N CYS A 354 7.03 -13.61 -2.56
CA CYS A 354 7.58 -13.94 -3.87
C CYS A 354 6.49 -14.39 -4.85
N GLN A 355 5.62 -15.31 -4.41
CA GLN A 355 4.49 -15.78 -5.22
C GLN A 355 3.37 -16.33 -4.34
N ALA A 356 2.13 -16.17 -4.82
CA ALA A 356 0.94 -16.78 -4.27
C ALA A 356 0.27 -17.67 -5.34
N ASN A 357 -0.26 -18.83 -4.95
CA ASN A 357 -0.94 -19.75 -5.87
C ASN A 357 -2.19 -20.36 -5.22
N ILE A 358 -3.15 -20.82 -6.03
CA ILE A 358 -4.46 -21.35 -5.59
C ILE A 358 -4.86 -22.59 -6.39
N ALA A 359 -5.44 -23.57 -5.70
CA ALA A 359 -6.00 -24.77 -6.32
C ALA A 359 -7.18 -25.31 -5.51
N PHE A 360 -7.93 -26.21 -6.13
CA PHE A 360 -8.90 -27.05 -5.44
C PHE A 360 -8.46 -28.51 -5.51
N ALA A 361 -8.54 -29.21 -4.39
CA ALA A 361 -8.45 -30.67 -4.37
C ALA A 361 -9.71 -31.23 -3.72
N ASN A 362 -10.46 -32.07 -4.43
CA ASN A 362 -11.75 -32.60 -3.97
C ASN A 362 -12.73 -31.48 -3.54
N ASN A 363 -12.79 -30.38 -4.30
CA ASN A 363 -13.57 -29.17 -4.00
C ASN A 363 -13.19 -28.43 -2.70
N ILE A 364 -12.10 -28.83 -2.03
CA ILE A 364 -11.55 -28.10 -0.88
C ILE A 364 -10.56 -27.05 -1.40
N PRO A 365 -10.67 -25.78 -0.99
CA PRO A 365 -9.75 -24.73 -1.41
C PRO A 365 -8.39 -24.87 -0.72
N PHE A 366 -7.33 -24.67 -1.51
CA PHE A 366 -5.95 -24.57 -1.05
C PHE A 366 -5.29 -23.32 -1.61
N ALA A 367 -4.37 -22.75 -0.82
CA ALA A 367 -3.54 -21.65 -1.26
C ALA A 367 -2.12 -21.76 -0.69
N THR A 368 -1.15 -21.16 -1.38
CA THR A 368 0.24 -21.10 -0.93
C THR A 368 0.80 -19.69 -0.99
N HIS A 369 1.68 -19.37 -0.04
CA HIS A 369 2.57 -18.21 -0.08
C HIS A 369 4.02 -18.64 0.02
N LEU A 370 4.83 -18.26 -0.96
CA LEU A 370 6.28 -18.28 -0.85
C LEU A 370 6.76 -16.91 -0.36
N ILE A 371 7.45 -16.89 0.77
CA ILE A 371 7.83 -15.67 1.49
C ILE A 371 9.35 -15.67 1.68
N GLU A 372 10.01 -14.65 1.15
CA GLU A 372 11.38 -14.30 1.48
C GLU A 372 11.37 -13.37 2.69
N THR A 373 12.18 -13.67 3.68
CA THR A 373 12.28 -12.92 4.92
C THR A 373 13.71 -12.45 5.08
N GLU A 374 13.96 -11.18 4.78
CA GLU A 374 15.27 -10.56 4.93
C GLU A 374 15.52 -10.28 6.41
N ILE A 375 16.59 -10.85 6.95
CA ILE A 375 17.02 -10.71 8.34
C ILE A 375 18.39 -10.01 8.33
N ASN A 376 18.43 -8.74 8.73
CA ASN A 376 19.66 -7.95 8.89
C ASN A 376 20.50 -7.72 7.61
N GLU A 377 19.90 -7.42 6.47
CA GLU A 377 20.60 -7.00 5.21
C GLU A 377 21.57 -8.06 4.61
N ASP A 378 21.86 -9.17 5.31
CA ASP A 378 22.85 -10.20 4.93
C ASP A 378 22.27 -11.63 4.85
N PHE A 379 21.08 -11.90 5.42
CA PHE A 379 20.54 -13.26 5.49
C PHE A 379 19.05 -13.34 5.14
N ASN A 380 18.74 -13.97 4.00
CA ASN A 380 17.35 -14.21 3.60
C ASN A 380 16.90 -15.60 4.06
N LYS A 381 15.81 -15.64 4.80
CA LYS A 381 15.11 -16.88 5.17
C LYS A 381 13.91 -17.07 4.25
N TYR A 382 13.82 -18.21 3.59
CA TYR A 382 12.71 -18.54 2.71
C TYR A 382 11.70 -19.43 3.43
N GLN A 383 10.41 -19.12 3.33
CA GLN A 383 9.32 -19.85 3.96
C GLN A 383 8.19 -20.13 2.98
N LEU A 384 7.63 -21.34 3.03
CA LEU A 384 6.40 -21.71 2.34
C LEU A 384 5.26 -21.86 3.35
N LYS A 385 4.22 -21.05 3.22
CA LYS A 385 2.96 -21.20 3.99
C LYS A 385 1.88 -21.84 3.12
N ILE A 386 1.13 -22.75 3.71
CA ILE A 386 0.07 -23.49 3.04
C ILE A 386 -1.22 -23.31 3.83
N TYR A 387 -2.27 -22.95 3.11
CA TYR A 387 -3.59 -22.64 3.65
C TYR A 387 -4.61 -23.62 3.08
N GLN A 388 -5.60 -24.00 3.88
CA GLN A 388 -6.64 -24.94 3.49
C GLN A 388 -8.00 -24.53 4.06
N GLY A 389 -9.06 -24.90 3.34
CA GLY A 389 -10.44 -24.82 3.81
C GLY A 389 -11.08 -23.45 3.59
N GLU A 390 -12.37 -23.33 3.89
CA GLU A 390 -13.15 -22.12 3.58
C GLU A 390 -12.60 -20.87 4.29
N THR A 391 -12.01 -21.03 5.48
CA THR A 391 -11.36 -19.95 6.23
C THR A 391 -9.92 -19.69 5.78
N LEU A 392 -9.38 -20.52 4.86
CA LEU A 392 -7.97 -20.56 4.47
C LEU A 392 -7.06 -20.46 5.70
N SER A 393 -7.26 -21.35 6.66
CA SER A 393 -6.42 -21.43 7.84
C SER A 393 -5.06 -22.03 7.47
N ILE A 394 -3.99 -21.53 8.09
CA ILE A 394 -2.64 -22.08 7.89
C ILE A 394 -2.64 -23.52 8.41
N ILE A 395 -2.37 -24.47 7.52
CA ILE A 395 -2.18 -25.88 7.87
C ILE A 395 -0.72 -26.26 7.98
N SER A 396 0.16 -25.52 7.30
CA SER A 396 1.59 -25.76 7.38
C SER A 396 2.42 -24.52 7.09
N CYS A 397 3.59 -24.44 7.71
CA CYS A 397 4.62 -23.45 7.46
C CYS A 397 5.98 -24.15 7.43
N HIS A 398 6.67 -24.07 6.30
CA HIS A 398 7.94 -24.75 6.06
C HIS A 398 9.06 -23.73 5.89
N ASP A 399 10.13 -23.91 6.66
CA ASP A 399 11.40 -23.24 6.40
C ASP A 399 12.11 -23.96 5.25
N LEU A 400 12.50 -23.20 4.23
CA LEU A 400 13.16 -23.74 3.06
C LEU A 400 14.69 -23.66 3.22
N ASP A 401 15.37 -24.64 2.68
CA ASP A 401 16.82 -24.85 2.79
C ASP A 401 17.64 -24.02 1.81
N GLN A 402 16.98 -23.40 0.83
CA GLN A 402 17.59 -22.61 -0.23
C GLN A 402 16.60 -21.57 -0.76
N GLU A 403 17.10 -20.69 -1.62
CA GLU A 403 16.29 -19.74 -2.38
C GLU A 403 15.40 -20.46 -3.39
N TYR A 404 14.15 -20.01 -3.44
CA TYR A 404 13.18 -20.37 -4.45
C TYR A 404 12.54 -19.08 -4.95
N TYR A 405 12.37 -18.96 -6.27
CA TYR A 405 11.76 -17.81 -6.92
C TYR A 405 10.24 -17.90 -6.94
N ALA A 406 9.72 -19.12 -7.11
CA ALA A 406 8.31 -19.36 -7.41
C ALA A 406 7.77 -20.63 -6.74
N CYS A 407 6.45 -20.68 -6.56
CA CYS A 407 5.75 -21.88 -6.09
C CYS A 407 4.47 -22.12 -6.91
N ALA A 408 4.06 -23.39 -7.01
CA ALA A 408 2.88 -23.80 -7.74
C ALA A 408 2.14 -24.96 -7.08
N ILE A 409 0.82 -24.99 -7.25
CA ILE A 409 -0.06 -26.10 -6.89
C ILE A 409 -1.01 -26.39 -8.06
N CYS A 410 -1.38 -27.65 -8.23
CA CYS A 410 -2.29 -28.10 -9.30
C CYS A 410 -3.62 -28.58 -8.70
N ASP A 411 -4.71 -28.45 -9.46
CA ASP A 411 -6.00 -29.00 -9.02
C ASP A 411 -5.95 -30.52 -8.91
N ASP A 412 -6.59 -31.04 -7.86
CA ASP A 412 -6.66 -32.46 -7.53
C ASP A 412 -5.29 -33.18 -7.51
N PHE A 413 -4.20 -32.44 -7.29
CA PHE A 413 -2.86 -32.99 -7.14
C PHE A 413 -2.31 -32.68 -5.75
N PRO A 414 -1.76 -33.66 -5.00
CA PRO A 414 -1.51 -33.50 -3.57
C PRO A 414 -0.17 -32.85 -3.20
N SER A 415 0.59 -32.37 -4.19
CA SER A 415 1.95 -31.84 -4.01
C SER A 415 2.03 -30.33 -4.24
N VAL A 416 3.05 -29.71 -3.65
CA VAL A 416 3.48 -28.33 -3.95
C VAL A 416 4.80 -28.39 -4.68
N PHE A 417 4.97 -27.56 -5.71
CA PHE A 417 6.19 -27.45 -6.49
C PHE A 417 6.88 -26.13 -6.20
N LEU A 418 8.19 -26.18 -5.98
CA LEU A 418 9.04 -25.01 -5.75
C LEU A 418 10.06 -24.89 -6.87
N PHE A 419 10.26 -23.68 -7.37
CA PHE A 419 11.13 -23.38 -8.50
C PHE A 419 12.30 -22.53 -8.02
N GLY A 420 13.52 -23.03 -8.19
CA GLY A 420 14.75 -22.37 -7.76
C GLY A 420 15.87 -22.54 -8.77
N ARG A 421 17.06 -22.07 -8.44
CA ARG A 421 18.26 -22.20 -9.27
C ARG A 421 19.29 -23.10 -8.58
N CYS A 422 20.05 -23.83 -9.38
CA CYS A 422 21.23 -24.56 -8.95
C CYS A 422 22.38 -24.26 -9.91
N GLU A 423 23.49 -23.74 -9.40
CA GLU A 423 24.71 -23.61 -10.19
C GLU A 423 25.35 -24.99 -10.42
N CYS A 424 25.78 -25.26 -11.64
CA CYS A 424 26.43 -26.49 -12.03
C CYS A 424 27.81 -26.22 -12.65
N ASN A 425 28.79 -27.03 -12.24
CA ASN A 425 30.17 -27.00 -12.71
C ASN A 425 30.61 -28.33 -13.33
N HIS A 426 29.66 -29.21 -13.68
CA HIS A 426 29.95 -30.54 -14.20
C HIS A 426 30.27 -30.49 -15.70
N ILE A 427 31.41 -31.06 -16.08
CA ILE A 427 31.94 -31.07 -17.46
C ILE A 427 30.98 -31.78 -18.44
N ASP A 428 30.20 -32.75 -17.95
CA ASP A 428 29.26 -33.50 -18.79
C ASP A 428 28.06 -32.67 -19.29
N CYS A 429 27.84 -31.46 -18.74
CA CYS A 429 26.72 -30.61 -19.13
C CYS A 429 27.01 -29.76 -20.38
N TYR A 430 28.23 -29.28 -20.57
CA TYR A 430 28.69 -28.61 -21.79
C TYR A 430 29.96 -29.33 -22.23
N GLY A 431 29.86 -30.15 -23.27
CA GLY A 431 31.01 -30.88 -23.80
C GLY A 431 32.24 -29.97 -23.94
N GLU A 432 33.31 -30.39 -23.29
CA GLU A 432 34.70 -29.88 -23.37
C GLU A 432 35.04 -28.48 -22.83
N ASP A 433 34.09 -27.65 -22.37
CA ASP A 433 34.40 -26.35 -21.73
C ASP A 433 33.88 -26.23 -20.28
N LEU A 434 34.78 -25.89 -19.35
CA LEU A 434 34.49 -25.57 -17.93
C LEU A 434 33.76 -24.23 -17.82
N VAL A 435 32.48 -24.19 -18.21
CA VAL A 435 31.60 -23.02 -18.01
C VAL A 435 30.64 -23.32 -16.85
N ILE A 436 30.72 -22.51 -15.78
CA ILE A 436 29.71 -22.50 -14.72
C ILE A 436 28.39 -22.06 -15.37
N HIS A 437 27.36 -22.90 -15.26
CA HIS A 437 26.05 -22.65 -15.87
C HIS A 437 24.92 -22.95 -14.87
N ASP A 438 23.75 -22.37 -15.10
CA ASP A 438 22.59 -22.49 -14.20
C ASP A 438 21.62 -23.59 -14.65
N HIS A 439 21.08 -24.32 -13.67
CA HIS A 439 19.94 -25.22 -13.85
C HIS A 439 18.72 -24.65 -13.15
N LEU A 440 17.55 -24.75 -13.79
CA LEU A 440 16.28 -24.62 -13.10
C LEU A 440 16.00 -25.90 -12.32
N LEU A 441 15.76 -25.71 -11.04
CA LEU A 441 15.40 -26.76 -10.11
C LEU A 441 13.91 -26.69 -9.82
N ILE A 442 13.19 -27.80 -10.08
CA ILE A 442 11.83 -27.99 -9.60
C ILE A 442 11.88 -29.02 -8.46
N THR A 443 11.57 -28.57 -7.25
CA THR A 443 11.46 -29.42 -6.06
C THR A 443 10.00 -29.72 -5.77
N GLU A 444 9.61 -30.99 -5.83
CA GLU A 444 8.30 -31.46 -5.42
C GLU A 444 8.28 -31.77 -3.90
N LEU A 445 7.35 -31.15 -3.19
CA LEU A 445 6.99 -31.49 -1.82
C LEU A 445 5.79 -32.44 -1.84
N ILE A 446 6.09 -33.74 -1.81
CA ILE A 446 5.12 -34.82 -2.03
C ILE A 446 4.08 -34.89 -0.91
N ASP A 447 2.82 -35.03 -1.31
CA ASP A 447 1.67 -35.38 -0.45
C ASP A 447 1.45 -34.41 0.72
N ILE A 448 1.84 -33.15 0.50
CA ILE A 448 1.79 -32.08 1.48
C ILE A 448 0.36 -31.59 1.73
N LEU A 449 -0.53 -31.70 0.73
CA LEU A 449 -1.91 -31.26 0.85
C LEU A 449 -2.81 -32.27 1.59
N ASN A 450 -2.37 -33.54 1.70
CA ASN A 450 -3.12 -34.60 2.40
C ASN A 450 -2.57 -34.90 3.80
N LYS A 451 -1.38 -34.40 4.18
CA LYS A 451 -0.73 -34.71 5.46
C LYS A 451 -0.62 -33.47 6.35
N HIS A 452 -1.29 -33.51 7.51
CA HIS A 452 -1.28 -32.43 8.52
C HIS A 452 0.05 -32.29 9.28
N THR A 453 0.97 -33.24 9.14
CA THR A 453 2.33 -33.15 9.70
C THR A 453 3.31 -33.81 8.75
N ILE A 454 4.38 -33.09 8.44
CA ILE A 454 5.48 -33.59 7.62
C ILE A 454 6.70 -33.75 8.52
N PRO A 455 7.31 -34.94 8.60
CA PRO A 455 8.58 -35.11 9.30
C PRO A 455 9.72 -34.42 8.54
N ASN A 456 10.71 -33.87 9.26
CA ASN A 456 11.89 -33.15 8.73
C ASN A 456 12.70 -33.91 7.64
N ASN A 457 12.44 -35.20 7.41
CA ASN A 457 13.06 -36.03 6.36
C ASN A 457 12.09 -36.29 5.20
N GLN A 458 11.44 -35.24 4.68
CA GLN A 458 10.47 -35.37 3.61
C GLN A 458 11.15 -35.86 2.32
N LYS A 459 10.54 -36.83 1.62
CA LYS A 459 10.97 -37.23 0.27
C LYS A 459 10.77 -36.04 -0.66
N LYS A 460 11.86 -35.34 -1.00
CA LYS A 460 11.91 -34.33 -2.05
C LYS A 460 12.26 -35.04 -3.36
N VAL A 461 11.46 -34.86 -4.41
CA VAL A 461 11.89 -35.19 -5.77
C VAL A 461 12.36 -33.90 -6.42
N GLN A 462 13.54 -33.94 -7.02
CA GLN A 462 14.15 -32.79 -7.69
C GLN A 462 14.28 -33.10 -9.17
N TYR A 463 13.70 -32.24 -9.99
CA TYR A 463 13.87 -32.25 -11.43
C TYR A 463 14.80 -31.09 -11.79
N ARG A 464 15.83 -31.37 -12.60
CA ARG A 464 16.85 -30.39 -13.00
C ARG A 464 16.78 -30.21 -14.50
N PHE A 465 16.62 -28.96 -14.90
CA PHE A 465 16.54 -28.57 -16.30
C PHE A 465 17.68 -27.61 -16.58
N ARG A 466 18.48 -27.93 -17.60
CA ARG A 466 19.53 -27.04 -18.09
C ARG A 466 18.89 -25.85 -18.79
N ILE A 467 19.45 -24.65 -18.57
CA ILE A 467 18.99 -23.43 -19.22
C ILE A 467 20.18 -22.73 -19.88
N PRO A 468 20.00 -22.20 -21.11
CA PRO A 468 21.09 -21.60 -21.86
C PRO A 468 21.66 -20.33 -21.21
N ASP A 469 20.81 -19.52 -20.58
CA ASP A 469 21.17 -18.20 -20.06
C ASP A 469 21.05 -18.10 -18.53
N LYS A 470 21.78 -17.15 -17.95
CA LYS A 470 21.71 -16.86 -16.51
C LYS A 470 20.36 -16.25 -16.15
N ILE A 471 19.69 -16.88 -15.18
CA ILE A 471 18.37 -16.44 -14.73
C ILE A 471 18.51 -15.62 -13.46
N LYS A 472 17.89 -14.45 -13.49
CA LYS A 472 17.72 -13.57 -12.33
C LYS A 472 16.54 -13.97 -11.46
N SER A 473 15.42 -14.34 -12.07
CA SER A 473 14.22 -14.80 -11.36
C SER A 473 13.28 -15.59 -12.27
N VAL A 474 12.38 -16.36 -11.68
CA VAL A 474 11.41 -17.20 -12.40
C VAL A 474 10.00 -16.93 -11.91
N PHE A 475 9.03 -16.89 -12.83
CA PHE A 475 7.60 -16.76 -12.53
C PHE A 475 6.84 -17.93 -13.14
N VAL A 476 6.04 -18.63 -12.33
CA VAL A 476 5.13 -19.65 -12.83
C VAL A 476 3.80 -19.00 -13.18
N MET A 477 3.45 -19.00 -14.47
CA MET A 477 2.23 -18.38 -14.99
C MET A 477 1.05 -19.34 -14.93
N GLU A 478 1.28 -20.61 -15.28
CA GLU A 478 0.28 -21.67 -15.25
C GLU A 478 0.89 -22.95 -14.69
N ALA A 479 0.10 -23.67 -13.89
CA ALA A 479 0.46 -24.97 -13.34
C ALA A 479 -0.75 -25.90 -13.36
N ARG A 480 -0.63 -27.02 -14.07
CA ARG A 480 -1.78 -27.89 -14.38
C ARG A 480 -1.38 -29.37 -14.30
N TYR A 481 -2.31 -30.20 -13.82
CA TYR A 481 -2.18 -31.65 -13.84
C TYR A 481 -3.15 -32.22 -14.87
N ARG A 482 -2.61 -32.77 -15.96
CA ARG A 482 -3.36 -33.34 -17.07
C ARG A 482 -3.67 -34.81 -16.78
N LYS A 483 -4.91 -35.08 -16.38
CA LYS A 483 -5.35 -36.40 -15.90
C LYS A 483 -5.28 -37.52 -16.95
N ARG A 484 -5.44 -37.20 -18.24
CA ARG A 484 -5.54 -38.21 -19.32
C ARG A 484 -4.27 -39.04 -19.49
N ASP A 485 -3.10 -38.46 -19.19
CA ASP A 485 -1.77 -39.04 -19.36
C ASP A 485 -0.85 -38.73 -18.17
N GLU A 486 -1.44 -38.39 -17.03
CA GLU A 486 -0.76 -38.13 -15.76
C GLU A 486 0.42 -37.13 -15.86
N THR A 487 0.31 -36.13 -16.74
CA THR A 487 1.39 -35.17 -17.01
C THR A 487 1.18 -33.87 -16.22
N LEU A 488 2.19 -33.43 -15.48
CA LEU A 488 2.28 -32.09 -14.90
C LEU A 488 2.80 -31.12 -15.95
N ILE A 489 2.15 -29.97 -16.09
CA ILE A 489 2.49 -28.93 -17.06
C ILE A 489 2.73 -27.62 -16.32
N PHE A 490 3.89 -27.00 -16.54
CA PHE A 490 4.24 -25.70 -16.00
C PHE A 490 4.60 -24.75 -17.14
N VAL A 491 3.92 -23.60 -17.19
CA VAL A 491 4.28 -22.50 -18.08
C VAL A 491 5.03 -21.47 -17.25
N VAL A 492 6.29 -21.26 -17.60
CA VAL A 492 7.26 -20.54 -16.79
C VAL A 492 7.85 -19.41 -17.61
N ILE A 493 7.95 -18.22 -17.00
CA ILE A 493 8.66 -17.09 -17.58
C ILE A 493 9.92 -16.87 -16.75
N ALA A 494 11.08 -17.02 -17.40
CA ALA A 494 12.37 -16.70 -16.82
C ALA A 494 12.74 -15.26 -17.15
N LYS A 495 13.26 -14.53 -16.17
CA LYS A 495 13.83 -13.19 -16.34
C LYS A 495 15.34 -13.31 -16.36
N LEU A 496 15.96 -12.90 -17.45
CA LEU A 496 17.38 -13.09 -17.69
C LEU A 496 18.22 -12.01 -17.00
N GLU A 497 19.48 -12.34 -16.69
CA GLU A 497 20.47 -11.35 -16.29
C GLU A 497 20.87 -10.49 -17.51
N PRO A 498 21.05 -9.16 -17.37
CA PRO A 498 21.44 -8.31 -18.49
C PRO A 498 22.78 -8.75 -19.07
N SER A 499 22.87 -8.79 -20.39
CA SER A 499 24.03 -9.35 -21.09
C SER A 499 25.23 -8.40 -21.23
N THR A 500 25.13 -7.08 -20.93
CA THR A 500 26.29 -6.14 -20.89
C THR A 500 26.10 -4.90 -20.00
N ASP A 501 27.22 -4.29 -19.57
CA ASP A 501 27.41 -3.18 -18.60
C ASP A 501 27.01 -1.76 -19.09
N ASP A 502 26.46 -1.61 -20.29
CA ASP A 502 26.16 -0.30 -20.88
C ASP A 502 24.70 -0.23 -21.39
N SER A 503 23.79 0.24 -20.54
CA SER A 503 22.78 1.26 -20.88
C SER A 503 21.73 1.39 -19.78
N LEU A 504 21.23 2.62 -19.67
CA LEU A 504 20.29 3.08 -18.66
C LEU A 504 19.04 2.19 -18.57
N ASP A 505 18.73 1.79 -17.34
CA ASP A 505 17.41 1.81 -16.72
C ASP A 505 16.19 1.37 -17.59
N PHE A 506 15.59 0.25 -17.17
CA PHE A 506 14.24 -0.27 -17.47
C PHE A 506 14.07 -1.14 -18.74
N GLU A 507 14.47 -2.42 -18.64
CA GLU A 507 13.58 -3.59 -18.58
C GLU A 507 14.40 -4.86 -18.82
N THR A 508 14.12 -5.92 -18.08
CA THR A 508 14.87 -7.18 -18.18
C THR A 508 14.22 -8.10 -19.20
N GLU A 509 15.01 -8.57 -20.14
CA GLU A 509 14.69 -9.65 -21.08
C GLU A 509 14.03 -10.85 -20.38
N LYS A 510 13.01 -11.40 -21.03
CA LYS A 510 12.21 -12.54 -20.55
C LYS A 510 12.19 -13.63 -21.61
N GLN A 511 12.17 -14.88 -21.14
CA GLN A 511 12.10 -16.07 -21.98
C GLN A 511 10.98 -17.00 -21.50
N LEU A 512 10.23 -17.57 -22.44
CA LEU A 512 9.17 -18.53 -22.17
C LEU A 512 9.74 -19.95 -22.06
N MET A 513 9.26 -20.72 -21.10
CA MET A 513 9.57 -22.14 -20.94
C MET A 513 8.30 -22.93 -20.67
N VAL A 514 8.16 -24.08 -21.32
CA VAL A 514 7.09 -25.05 -21.06
C VAL A 514 7.71 -26.35 -20.57
N ILE A 515 7.39 -26.72 -19.33
CA ILE A 515 7.97 -27.88 -18.66
C ILE A 515 6.88 -28.92 -18.47
N THR A 516 7.13 -30.14 -18.93
CA THR A 516 6.22 -31.27 -18.76
C THR A 516 6.90 -32.39 -18.01
N ILE A 517 6.23 -32.93 -16.99
CA ILE A 517 6.71 -34.06 -16.18
C ILE A 517 5.62 -35.12 -16.18
N ASN A 518 5.86 -36.26 -16.82
CA ASN A 518 4.97 -37.41 -16.73
C ASN A 518 5.17 -38.09 -15.37
N TYR A 519 4.13 -38.09 -14.55
CA TYR A 519 4.22 -38.57 -13.17
C TYR A 519 4.31 -40.09 -13.08
N HIS A 520 3.77 -40.82 -14.06
CA HIS A 520 3.75 -42.28 -14.07
C HIS A 520 5.15 -42.86 -14.26
N ASN A 521 5.92 -42.32 -15.22
CA ASN A 521 7.22 -42.85 -15.61
C ASN A 521 8.41 -41.93 -15.24
N GLY A 522 8.14 -40.71 -14.77
CA GLY A 522 9.15 -39.71 -14.42
C GLY A 522 9.83 -39.03 -15.61
N HIS A 523 9.33 -39.22 -16.83
CA HIS A 523 9.86 -38.59 -18.03
C HIS A 523 9.63 -37.08 -17.97
N THR A 524 10.69 -36.31 -18.20
CA THR A 524 10.68 -34.85 -18.11
C THR A 524 11.10 -34.23 -19.42
N ASN A 525 10.40 -33.19 -19.85
CA ASN A 525 10.74 -32.40 -21.02
C ASN A 525 10.68 -30.91 -20.69
N ILE A 526 11.57 -30.13 -21.28
CA ILE A 526 11.58 -28.68 -21.24
C ILE A 526 11.68 -28.14 -22.66
N PHE A 527 10.68 -27.40 -23.07
CA PHE A 527 10.73 -26.55 -24.25
C PHE A 527 11.11 -25.14 -23.80
N VAL A 528 12.13 -24.56 -24.43
CA VAL A 528 12.58 -23.18 -24.21
C VAL A 528 12.34 -22.44 -25.51
N ASP A 529 11.61 -21.34 -25.45
CA ASP A 529 11.42 -20.50 -26.62
C ASP A 529 12.74 -19.79 -26.99
N GLU A 530 13.06 -19.78 -28.28
CA GLU A 530 14.23 -19.08 -28.80
C GLU A 530 14.03 -17.56 -28.76
N ASP A 531 12.78 -17.09 -28.80
CA ASP A 531 12.44 -15.68 -28.78
C ASP A 531 12.58 -15.08 -27.37
N ILE A 532 13.43 -14.07 -27.24
CA ILE A 532 13.64 -13.29 -26.01
C ILE A 532 12.89 -11.97 -26.14
N CYS A 533 12.01 -11.70 -25.18
CA CYS A 533 11.04 -10.59 -25.26
C CYS A 533 11.09 -9.69 -24.02
N TYR A 534 10.66 -8.44 -24.16
CA TYR A 534 10.45 -7.53 -23.01
C TYR A 534 9.29 -7.99 -22.13
N ASN A 535 8.23 -8.47 -22.76
CA ASN A 535 7.04 -8.89 -22.05
C ASN A 535 6.39 -10.12 -22.69
N ILE A 536 5.81 -10.98 -21.83
CA ILE A 536 5.14 -12.21 -22.25
C ILE A 536 3.85 -12.33 -21.44
N THR A 537 2.72 -12.38 -22.13
CA THR A 537 1.40 -12.57 -21.53
C THR A 537 0.80 -13.88 -22.00
N VAL A 538 0.44 -14.77 -21.06
CA VAL A 538 -0.31 -15.99 -21.38
C VAL A 538 -1.76 -15.63 -21.64
N SER A 539 -2.16 -15.58 -22.91
CA SER A 539 -3.53 -15.23 -23.32
C SER A 539 -4.48 -16.42 -23.16
N TYR A 540 -4.00 -17.63 -23.47
CA TYR A 540 -4.76 -18.88 -23.37
C TYR A 540 -3.85 -20.04 -22.97
N CYS A 541 -4.30 -20.92 -22.07
CA CYS A 541 -3.57 -22.14 -21.72
C CYS A 541 -4.55 -23.24 -21.27
N ASP A 542 -4.54 -24.39 -21.95
CA ASP A 542 -5.27 -25.60 -21.55
C ASP A 542 -4.38 -26.85 -21.51
N ASP A 543 -4.97 -28.05 -21.57
CA ASP A 543 -4.25 -29.32 -21.46
C ASP A 543 -3.35 -29.60 -22.66
N SER A 544 -3.58 -28.94 -23.79
CA SER A 544 -2.96 -29.27 -25.08
C SER A 544 -2.38 -28.06 -25.80
N TYR A 545 -2.84 -26.85 -25.51
CA TYR A 545 -2.45 -25.65 -26.24
C TYR A 545 -2.15 -24.49 -25.31
N LEU A 546 -1.10 -23.74 -25.67
CA LEU A 546 -0.72 -22.48 -25.07
C LEU A 546 -0.70 -21.41 -26.18
N VAL A 547 -1.26 -20.25 -25.89
CA VAL A 547 -1.15 -19.06 -26.75
C VAL A 547 -0.66 -17.90 -25.91
N THR A 548 0.45 -17.31 -26.34
CA THR A 548 1.07 -16.16 -25.70
C THR A 548 1.00 -14.94 -26.61
N CYS A 549 1.01 -13.76 -25.98
CA CYS A 549 1.33 -12.51 -26.65
C CYS A 549 2.68 -12.07 -26.11
N MET A 550 3.64 -11.91 -27.00
CA MET A 550 5.03 -11.56 -26.75
C MET A 550 5.28 -10.15 -27.28
N GLU A 551 6.11 -9.38 -26.58
CA GLU A 551 6.47 -8.02 -26.96
C GLU A 551 8.00 -7.98 -27.14
N GLU A 552 8.46 -7.98 -28.39
CA GLU A 552 9.90 -7.94 -28.72
C GLU A 552 10.48 -6.53 -28.56
N ARG A 553 9.64 -5.51 -28.80
CA ARG A 553 9.91 -4.08 -28.60
C ARG A 553 8.60 -3.40 -28.23
N PRO A 554 8.64 -2.20 -27.62
CA PRO A 554 7.44 -1.39 -27.48
C PRO A 554 6.75 -1.28 -28.84
N GLU A 555 5.49 -1.72 -28.91
CA GLU A 555 4.62 -1.73 -30.12
C GLU A 555 4.76 -2.94 -31.07
N ASP A 556 5.82 -3.76 -30.97
CA ASP A 556 5.99 -4.99 -31.75
C ASP A 556 5.45 -6.21 -30.98
N LEU A 557 4.21 -6.63 -31.30
CA LEU A 557 3.57 -7.78 -30.65
C LEU A 557 3.64 -9.03 -31.54
N ILE A 558 3.94 -10.17 -30.94
CA ILE A 558 3.89 -11.49 -31.57
C ILE A 558 2.89 -12.37 -30.83
N VAL A 559 1.92 -12.93 -31.53
CA VAL A 559 1.05 -13.97 -30.99
C VAL A 559 1.64 -15.31 -31.36
N ALA A 560 2.20 -16.01 -30.38
CA ALA A 560 2.82 -17.31 -30.56
C ALA A 560 1.94 -18.43 -30.02
N ARG A 561 1.92 -19.55 -30.73
CA ARG A 561 1.10 -20.72 -30.41
C ARG A 561 1.97 -21.97 -30.23
N TYR A 562 1.67 -22.71 -29.17
CA TYR A 562 2.38 -23.93 -28.80
C TYR A 562 1.40 -25.08 -28.64
N LYS A 563 1.81 -26.25 -29.11
CA LYS A 563 1.17 -27.52 -28.82
C LYS A 563 1.94 -28.20 -27.70
N ILE A 564 1.31 -28.33 -26.54
CA ILE A 564 1.93 -28.89 -25.34
C ILE A 564 2.10 -30.39 -25.54
N GLY A 565 3.35 -30.84 -25.42
CA GLY A 565 3.76 -32.22 -25.62
C GLY A 565 3.12 -33.22 -24.65
N ASP A 566 3.41 -34.49 -24.88
CA ASP A 566 3.03 -35.62 -24.03
C ASP A 566 4.26 -36.51 -23.74
N GLU A 567 4.04 -37.76 -23.33
CA GLU A 567 5.13 -38.71 -23.09
C GLU A 567 5.99 -38.99 -24.33
N THR A 568 5.40 -38.85 -25.52
CA THR A 568 6.00 -39.27 -26.80
C THR A 568 6.41 -38.10 -27.70
N LYS A 569 5.83 -36.93 -27.49
CA LYS A 569 6.06 -35.74 -28.30
C LYS A 569 6.49 -34.57 -27.44
N GLU A 570 7.47 -33.83 -27.92
CA GLU A 570 7.90 -32.61 -27.28
C GLU A 570 6.86 -31.49 -27.47
N THR A 571 6.97 -30.44 -26.66
CA THR A 571 6.17 -29.23 -26.91
C THR A 571 6.71 -28.57 -28.17
N GLU A 572 5.81 -28.22 -29.09
CA GLU A 572 6.18 -27.68 -30.41
C GLU A 572 5.66 -26.25 -30.55
N TYR A 573 6.55 -25.36 -31.01
CA TYR A 573 6.18 -24.05 -31.54
C TYR A 573 5.49 -24.26 -32.88
N THR A 574 4.20 -23.92 -32.95
CA THR A 574 3.38 -24.25 -34.13
C THR A 574 3.31 -23.10 -35.13
N GLU A 575 3.07 -21.88 -34.66
CA GLU A 575 2.84 -20.72 -35.53
C GLU A 575 3.03 -19.41 -34.75
N ALA A 576 3.52 -18.38 -35.45
CA ALA A 576 3.64 -17.01 -34.96
C ALA A 576 2.87 -16.06 -35.86
N PHE A 577 2.15 -15.12 -35.27
CA PHE A 577 1.52 -14.02 -35.99
C PHE A 577 2.11 -12.71 -35.49
N GLN A 578 2.79 -12.00 -36.37
CA GLN A 578 3.29 -10.67 -36.09
C GLN A 578 2.13 -9.67 -36.17
N TYR A 579 1.95 -8.89 -35.12
CA TYR A 579 0.99 -7.81 -35.05
C TYR A 579 1.47 -6.62 -35.89
N ASP A 580 0.55 -6.09 -36.70
CA ASP A 580 0.74 -4.82 -37.41
C ASP A 580 -0.34 -3.85 -36.90
N GLU A 581 0.08 -2.71 -36.35
CA GLU A 581 -0.85 -1.72 -35.77
C GLU A 581 -1.80 -1.10 -36.80
N ASP A 582 -1.33 -0.94 -38.05
CA ASP A 582 -2.09 -0.34 -39.14
C ASP A 582 -3.19 -1.28 -39.65
N LEU A 583 -2.96 -2.60 -39.56
CA LEU A 583 -3.93 -3.65 -39.91
C LEU A 583 -4.81 -4.05 -38.72
N GLY A 584 -4.26 -3.96 -37.50
CA GLY A 584 -4.83 -4.60 -36.32
C GLY A 584 -4.89 -6.13 -36.44
N LEU A 585 -4.97 -6.83 -35.32
CA LEU A 585 -4.94 -8.29 -35.30
C LEU A 585 -6.13 -8.83 -34.54
N CYS A 586 -7.11 -9.40 -35.24
CA CYS A 586 -8.11 -10.24 -34.59
C CYS A 586 -7.78 -11.71 -34.84
N GLY A 587 -7.19 -12.43 -33.90
CA GLY A 587 -6.90 -13.86 -33.98
C GLY A 587 -8.10 -14.71 -33.54
N ARG A 588 -8.64 -15.58 -34.38
CA ARG A 588 -9.75 -16.47 -34.02
C ARG A 588 -9.23 -17.84 -33.59
N ILE A 589 -9.09 -18.12 -32.30
CA ILE A 589 -8.67 -19.44 -31.78
C ILE A 589 -9.88 -20.41 -31.80
N ILE A 590 -9.95 -21.34 -32.75
CA ILE A 590 -11.01 -22.36 -32.79
C ILE A 590 -10.51 -23.61 -32.07
N LEU A 591 -10.99 -23.89 -30.86
CA LEU A 591 -10.58 -25.11 -30.18
C LEU A 591 -11.30 -26.33 -30.78
N PRO A 592 -10.58 -27.42 -31.07
CA PRO A 592 -11.17 -28.68 -31.48
C PRO A 592 -12.19 -29.20 -30.45
N ASP A 593 -13.24 -29.88 -30.93
CA ASP A 593 -14.12 -30.65 -30.04
C ASP A 593 -13.40 -31.86 -29.44
N ASP A 594 -12.40 -32.41 -30.13
CA ASP A 594 -11.44 -33.38 -29.62
C ASP A 594 -9.99 -32.87 -29.81
N PRO A 595 -9.27 -32.51 -28.74
CA PRO A 595 -7.92 -31.92 -28.82
C PRO A 595 -6.86 -32.86 -29.43
N LEU A 596 -7.18 -34.14 -29.64
CA LEU A 596 -6.27 -35.14 -30.22
C LEU A 596 -6.36 -35.23 -31.76
N THR A 597 -7.36 -34.59 -32.40
CA THR A 597 -7.67 -34.85 -33.82
C THR A 597 -7.49 -33.65 -34.75
N SER A 598 -7.46 -32.43 -34.24
CA SER A 598 -7.19 -31.23 -35.03
C SER A 598 -6.47 -30.15 -34.23
N ASP A 599 -5.79 -29.24 -34.93
CA ASP A 599 -5.11 -28.09 -34.37
C ASP A 599 -6.06 -26.87 -34.34
N PRO A 600 -6.04 -26.02 -33.30
CA PRO A 600 -6.83 -24.80 -33.32
C PRO A 600 -6.41 -23.84 -34.43
N GLU A 601 -7.34 -23.47 -35.29
CA GLU A 601 -7.12 -22.43 -36.30
C GLU A 601 -7.02 -21.06 -35.61
N VAL A 602 -6.21 -20.15 -36.16
CA VAL A 602 -6.15 -18.72 -35.79
C VAL A 602 -6.35 -17.90 -37.07
N ASP A 603 -7.58 -17.41 -37.31
CA ASP A 603 -7.86 -16.50 -38.44
C ASP A 603 -7.59 -15.05 -38.05
N CYS A 604 -6.99 -14.24 -38.93
CA CYS A 604 -6.79 -12.79 -38.75
C CYS A 604 -7.93 -11.96 -39.36
N LEU A 605 -8.52 -11.01 -38.62
CA LEU A 605 -9.45 -9.99 -39.15
C LEU A 605 -8.92 -8.56 -38.93
N ASP A 606 -9.16 -7.70 -39.92
CA ASP A 606 -8.72 -6.30 -40.03
C ASP A 606 -9.56 -5.38 -39.11
N LEU A 607 -9.00 -5.02 -37.94
CA LEU A 607 -9.65 -4.17 -36.93
C LEU A 607 -8.60 -3.29 -36.23
N ARG A 608 -8.52 -2.00 -36.60
CA ARG A 608 -7.50 -1.06 -36.09
C ARG A 608 -7.43 -0.95 -34.56
N TYR A 609 -6.20 -0.76 -34.06
CA TYR A 609 -5.80 -0.30 -32.72
C TYR A 609 -5.83 -1.28 -31.53
N ASN A 610 -6.17 -2.56 -31.67
CA ASN A 610 -5.98 -3.55 -30.59
C ASN A 610 -5.94 -4.99 -31.13
N ALA A 611 -5.19 -5.87 -30.45
CA ALA A 611 -5.21 -7.30 -30.71
C ALA A 611 -6.37 -8.00 -29.96
N TYR A 612 -7.26 -8.67 -30.69
CA TYR A 612 -8.46 -9.34 -30.18
C TYR A 612 -8.43 -10.84 -30.45
N PHE A 613 -8.83 -11.65 -29.48
CA PHE A 613 -8.98 -13.08 -29.61
C PHE A 613 -10.45 -13.50 -29.60
N LEU A 614 -10.88 -14.22 -30.63
CA LEU A 614 -12.19 -14.88 -30.65
C LEU A 614 -11.99 -16.38 -30.39
N VAL A 615 -12.34 -16.85 -29.20
CA VAL A 615 -12.19 -18.26 -28.84
C VAL A 615 -13.54 -18.97 -28.90
N LYS A 616 -13.61 -20.06 -29.66
CA LYS A 616 -14.80 -20.93 -29.74
C LYS A 616 -14.47 -22.32 -29.19
N LYS A 617 -15.35 -22.84 -28.33
CA LYS A 617 -15.29 -24.22 -27.81
C LYS A 617 -16.70 -24.78 -27.70
N GLY A 618 -17.04 -25.77 -28.53
CA GLY A 618 -18.41 -26.25 -28.67
C GLY A 618 -19.40 -25.10 -28.93
N ASP A 619 -20.42 -25.00 -28.08
CA ASP A 619 -21.45 -23.94 -28.13
C ASP A 619 -20.98 -22.58 -27.56
N HIS A 620 -19.85 -22.53 -26.87
CA HIS A 620 -19.36 -21.29 -26.25
C HIS A 620 -18.50 -20.49 -27.22
N VAL A 621 -18.70 -19.17 -27.22
CA VAL A 621 -17.85 -18.20 -27.90
C VAL A 621 -17.48 -17.10 -26.90
N THR A 622 -16.22 -16.65 -26.91
CA THR A 622 -15.77 -15.49 -26.11
C THR A 622 -14.83 -14.65 -26.94
N CYS A 623 -15.00 -13.32 -26.89
CA CYS A 623 -14.08 -12.37 -27.49
C CYS A 623 -13.38 -11.56 -26.38
N PHE A 624 -12.05 -11.55 -26.37
CA PHE A 624 -11.22 -10.81 -25.42
C PHE A 624 -9.98 -10.19 -26.08
N ASP A 625 -9.20 -9.37 -25.40
CA ASP A 625 -7.96 -8.77 -25.93
C ASP A 625 -6.71 -9.44 -25.34
N VAL A 626 -5.54 -9.02 -25.81
CA VAL A 626 -4.23 -9.43 -25.26
C VAL A 626 -4.05 -9.18 -23.76
N LYS A 627 -4.87 -8.32 -23.14
CA LYS A 627 -4.87 -8.05 -21.69
C LYS A 627 -5.95 -8.82 -20.95
N LYS A 628 -6.55 -9.85 -21.57
CA LYS A 628 -7.64 -10.68 -21.02
C LYS A 628 -8.94 -9.91 -20.72
N LYS A 629 -9.18 -8.78 -21.38
CA LYS A 629 -10.44 -8.03 -21.26
C LYS A 629 -11.50 -8.64 -22.15
N VAL A 630 -12.58 -9.14 -21.58
CA VAL A 630 -13.72 -9.69 -22.34
C VAL A 630 -14.62 -8.57 -22.85
N PHE A 631 -14.92 -8.59 -24.15
CA PHE A 631 -15.85 -7.67 -24.81
C PHE A 631 -17.17 -8.33 -25.19
N LYS A 632 -17.13 -9.63 -25.50
CA LYS A 632 -18.32 -10.38 -25.91
C LYS A 632 -18.29 -11.78 -25.33
N LYS A 633 -19.46 -12.26 -24.92
CA LYS A 633 -19.68 -13.65 -24.54
C LYS A 633 -20.89 -14.19 -25.30
N GLY A 634 -20.75 -15.39 -25.84
CA GLY A 634 -21.80 -16.09 -26.57
C GLY A 634 -21.97 -17.54 -26.12
N TYR A 635 -23.20 -18.02 -26.28
CA TYR A 635 -23.60 -19.41 -26.12
C TYR A 635 -24.68 -19.74 -27.16
N LYS A 636 -24.39 -20.67 -28.07
CA LYS A 636 -25.20 -20.95 -29.27
C LYS A 636 -25.49 -19.64 -30.04
N ASP A 637 -26.77 -19.32 -30.22
CA ASP A 637 -27.33 -18.17 -30.91
C ASP A 637 -27.49 -16.92 -30.02
N LYS A 638 -27.15 -17.01 -28.72
CA LYS A 638 -27.19 -15.87 -27.78
C LYS A 638 -25.83 -15.21 -27.65
N VAL A 639 -25.81 -13.87 -27.60
CA VAL A 639 -24.60 -13.07 -27.40
C VAL A 639 -24.90 -11.88 -26.50
N ILE A 640 -24.00 -11.61 -25.55
CA ILE A 640 -23.99 -10.39 -24.73
C ILE A 640 -22.70 -9.60 -24.96
N LEU A 641 -22.79 -8.28 -24.81
CA LEU A 641 -21.64 -7.39 -24.74
C LEU A 641 -21.22 -7.23 -23.28
N ILE A 642 -19.92 -7.23 -23.04
CA ILE A 642 -19.31 -7.06 -21.72
C ILE A 642 -18.46 -5.80 -21.75
N LYS A 643 -18.56 -4.98 -20.69
CA LYS A 643 -17.84 -3.71 -20.54
C LYS A 643 -16.34 -3.91 -20.24
N ARG A 644 -15.61 -4.62 -21.09
CA ARG A 644 -14.14 -4.81 -20.99
C ARG A 644 -13.70 -5.29 -19.60
N CYS A 645 -14.28 -6.38 -19.11
CA CYS A 645 -13.96 -6.92 -17.79
C CYS A 645 -12.90 -8.03 -17.89
N ASN A 646 -12.04 -8.20 -16.88
CA ASN A 646 -11.02 -9.26 -16.90
C ASN A 646 -11.61 -10.66 -16.69
N TYR A 647 -11.05 -11.66 -17.37
CA TYR A 647 -11.13 -13.06 -16.95
C TYR A 647 -9.75 -13.55 -16.50
N PHE A 648 -9.70 -14.53 -15.59
CA PHE A 648 -8.45 -14.99 -14.99
C PHE A 648 -8.07 -16.44 -15.32
N ASN A 649 -9.04 -17.26 -15.71
CA ASN A 649 -8.78 -18.64 -16.12
C ASN A 649 -9.65 -19.02 -17.31
N VAL A 650 -9.16 -19.94 -18.14
CA VAL A 650 -9.87 -20.39 -19.34
C VAL A 650 -11.09 -21.24 -18.97
N GLN A 651 -11.05 -22.02 -17.89
CA GLN A 651 -12.15 -22.90 -17.47
C GLN A 651 -13.45 -22.12 -17.25
N ASN A 652 -13.33 -20.89 -16.75
CA ASN A 652 -14.43 -19.96 -16.55
C ASN A 652 -15.11 -19.53 -17.87
N LEU A 653 -14.39 -19.54 -19.00
CA LEU A 653 -14.94 -19.12 -20.30
C LEU A 653 -15.90 -20.15 -20.92
N TRP A 654 -15.79 -21.43 -20.57
CA TRP A 654 -16.59 -22.55 -21.12
C TRP A 654 -17.34 -23.32 -20.03
N SER A 655 -17.57 -22.67 -18.91
CA SER A 655 -18.36 -23.19 -17.80
C SER A 655 -19.81 -23.50 -18.23
N ASP A 656 -20.36 -24.60 -17.69
CA ASP A 656 -21.74 -25.01 -17.91
C ASP A 656 -22.76 -24.26 -17.04
N ARG A 657 -22.32 -23.63 -15.94
CA ARG A 657 -23.21 -23.04 -14.93
C ARG A 657 -23.02 -21.54 -14.81
N PHE A 658 -21.83 -21.08 -14.43
CA PHE A 658 -21.57 -19.65 -14.19
C PHE A 658 -20.41 -19.11 -15.02
N PHE A 659 -20.56 -17.90 -15.54
CA PHE A 659 -19.50 -17.16 -16.19
C PHE A 659 -19.20 -15.91 -15.34
N LEU A 660 -17.94 -15.78 -14.89
CA LEU A 660 -17.50 -14.70 -14.00
C LEU A 660 -16.55 -13.75 -14.71
N VAL A 661 -16.71 -12.46 -14.48
CA VAL A 661 -15.73 -11.44 -14.89
C VAL A 661 -15.47 -10.46 -13.76
N PHE A 662 -14.27 -9.92 -13.73
CA PHE A 662 -13.89 -8.87 -12.80
C PHE A 662 -13.90 -7.53 -13.53
N ASP A 663 -14.82 -6.68 -13.13
CA ASP A 663 -14.90 -5.31 -13.59
C ASP A 663 -13.94 -4.47 -12.76
N ASP A 664 -12.82 -4.11 -13.38
CA ASP A 664 -11.83 -3.20 -12.85
C ASP A 664 -11.96 -1.80 -13.44
N ASN A 665 -13.13 -1.46 -14.01
CA ASN A 665 -13.35 -0.14 -14.59
C ASN A 665 -13.22 0.94 -13.51
N PHE A 666 -12.07 1.61 -13.57
CA PHE A 666 -11.68 2.67 -12.66
C PHE A 666 -12.59 3.90 -12.75
N GLU A 667 -13.26 4.14 -13.89
CA GLU A 667 -14.15 5.28 -14.08
C GLU A 667 -15.41 5.21 -13.20
N GLU A 668 -15.94 3.99 -12.96
CA GLU A 668 -17.15 3.76 -12.15
C GLU A 668 -16.86 3.60 -10.64
N LYS A 669 -15.59 3.72 -10.21
CA LYS A 669 -15.13 3.70 -8.79
C LYS A 669 -15.58 2.48 -7.97
N LYS A 670 -15.87 1.34 -8.60
CA LYS A 670 -16.31 0.12 -7.91
C LYS A 670 -15.69 -1.11 -8.57
N LEU A 671 -14.60 -1.60 -7.98
CA LEU A 671 -14.11 -2.95 -8.28
C LEU A 671 -15.17 -3.96 -7.89
N LYS A 672 -15.56 -4.82 -8.83
CA LYS A 672 -16.64 -5.77 -8.62
C LYS A 672 -16.46 -7.04 -9.42
N ILE A 673 -16.99 -8.12 -8.87
CA ILE A 673 -17.08 -9.40 -9.54
C ILE A 673 -18.52 -9.54 -10.04
N CYS A 674 -18.67 -9.71 -11.35
CA CYS A 674 -19.95 -9.92 -12.00
C CYS A 674 -20.11 -11.40 -12.37
N ILE A 675 -21.24 -11.99 -12.00
CA ILE A 675 -21.55 -13.40 -12.27
C ILE A 675 -22.77 -13.46 -13.18
N TYR A 676 -22.65 -14.23 -14.26
CA TYR A 676 -23.69 -14.49 -15.24
C TYR A 676 -24.00 -15.98 -15.26
N ASP A 677 -25.23 -16.34 -15.63
CA ASP A 677 -25.55 -17.70 -16.03
C ASP A 677 -24.86 -18.00 -17.37
N ALA A 678 -24.13 -19.11 -17.46
CA ALA A 678 -23.23 -19.35 -18.59
C ALA A 678 -23.95 -19.69 -19.91
N LYS A 679 -25.20 -20.16 -19.85
CA LYS A 679 -25.98 -20.61 -21.02
C LYS A 679 -27.02 -19.59 -21.48
N SER A 680 -27.76 -19.01 -20.53
CA SER A 680 -28.71 -17.94 -20.80
C SER A 680 -28.04 -16.59 -20.98
N LEU A 681 -26.80 -16.43 -20.49
CA LEU A 681 -26.04 -15.19 -20.44
C LEU A 681 -26.72 -14.09 -19.62
N GLN A 682 -27.70 -14.46 -18.78
CA GLN A 682 -28.36 -13.52 -17.89
C GLN A 682 -27.41 -13.13 -16.75
N PHE A 683 -27.34 -11.84 -16.45
CA PHE A 683 -26.67 -11.34 -15.27
C PHE A 683 -27.37 -11.83 -14.01
N LEU A 684 -26.62 -12.40 -13.06
CA LEU A 684 -27.16 -12.97 -11.83
C LEU A 684 -26.77 -12.14 -10.60
N TYR A 685 -25.47 -11.88 -10.42
CA TYR A 685 -24.96 -11.29 -9.18
C TYR A 685 -23.87 -10.24 -9.44
N GLU A 686 -23.90 -9.18 -8.62
CA GLU A 686 -22.81 -8.23 -8.43
C GLU A 686 -22.22 -8.44 -7.03
N LEU A 687 -20.91 -8.67 -6.94
CA LEU A 687 -20.21 -8.73 -5.66
C LEU A 687 -19.25 -7.54 -5.57
N PRO A 688 -19.47 -6.56 -4.69
CA PRO A 688 -18.51 -5.49 -4.48
C PRO A 688 -17.21 -6.07 -3.89
N PHE A 689 -16.06 -5.72 -4.45
CA PHE A 689 -14.77 -6.29 -4.06
C PHE A 689 -13.75 -5.20 -3.69
N PRO A 690 -13.63 -4.81 -2.41
CA PRO A 690 -12.79 -3.67 -2.00
C PRO A 690 -11.41 -4.03 -1.40
N SER A 691 -10.96 -5.29 -1.44
CA SER A 691 -9.96 -5.77 -0.46
C SER A 691 -8.50 -5.89 -0.94
N TYR A 692 -8.22 -6.06 -2.25
CA TYR A 692 -6.87 -6.12 -2.86
C TYR A 692 -6.91 -6.32 -4.39
N ASP A 693 -5.75 -6.14 -5.05
CA ASP A 693 -5.55 -6.44 -6.48
C ASP A 693 -5.56 -7.96 -6.75
N ILE A 694 -6.52 -8.42 -7.55
CA ILE A 694 -6.71 -9.84 -7.86
C ILE A 694 -5.74 -10.26 -8.96
N LYS A 695 -4.86 -11.21 -8.65
CA LYS A 695 -3.94 -11.83 -9.61
C LYS A 695 -4.53 -13.07 -10.28
N ALA A 696 -5.35 -13.84 -9.57
CA ALA A 696 -6.07 -14.97 -10.14
C ALA A 696 -7.38 -15.26 -9.41
N ILE A 697 -8.30 -15.90 -10.13
CA ILE A 697 -9.56 -16.43 -9.61
C ILE A 697 -9.67 -17.87 -10.07
N LYS A 698 -10.15 -18.77 -9.21
CA LYS A 698 -10.36 -20.18 -9.56
C LYS A 698 -11.65 -20.72 -8.98
N TRP A 699 -12.41 -21.43 -9.81
CA TRP A 699 -13.61 -22.16 -9.39
C TRP A 699 -13.25 -23.55 -8.83
N ASN A 700 -14.08 -24.06 -7.93
CA ASN A 700 -14.13 -25.51 -7.69
C ASN A 700 -14.90 -26.23 -8.81
N SER A 701 -14.82 -27.56 -8.84
CA SER A 701 -15.32 -28.35 -9.97
C SER A 701 -16.84 -28.25 -10.19
N ASP A 702 -17.62 -28.07 -9.12
CA ASP A 702 -19.08 -27.95 -9.17
C ASP A 702 -19.58 -26.49 -9.25
N GLN A 703 -18.64 -25.54 -9.26
CA GLN A 703 -18.86 -24.10 -9.27
C GLN A 703 -19.78 -23.61 -8.15
N SER A 704 -19.70 -24.24 -6.98
CA SER A 704 -20.36 -23.77 -5.76
C SER A 704 -19.52 -22.74 -5.00
N ALA A 705 -18.20 -22.68 -5.24
CA ALA A 705 -17.30 -21.72 -4.61
C ALA A 705 -16.11 -21.37 -5.51
N PHE A 706 -15.52 -20.20 -5.29
CA PHE A 706 -14.28 -19.80 -5.93
C PHE A 706 -13.32 -19.12 -4.95
N ILE A 707 -12.02 -19.18 -5.25
CA ILE A 707 -10.97 -18.50 -4.50
C ILE A 707 -10.44 -17.36 -5.36
N THR A 708 -10.24 -16.19 -4.76
CA THR A 708 -9.48 -15.09 -5.32
C THR A 708 -8.14 -14.98 -4.60
N VAL A 709 -7.08 -14.68 -5.35
CA VAL A 709 -5.73 -14.48 -4.80
C VAL A 709 -5.17 -13.13 -5.24
N GLY A 710 -4.66 -12.38 -4.27
CA GLY A 710 -3.71 -11.29 -4.46
C GLY A 710 -2.34 -11.71 -3.93
N LEU A 711 -1.35 -10.82 -4.00
CA LEU A 711 0.02 -11.16 -3.59
C LEU A 711 0.13 -11.52 -2.09
N GLU A 712 -0.69 -10.92 -1.24
CA GLU A 712 -0.63 -11.08 0.23
C GLU A 712 -1.91 -11.66 0.84
N LYS A 713 -2.99 -11.75 0.05
CA LYS A 713 -4.34 -12.00 0.55
C LYS A 713 -5.07 -13.01 -0.32
N PHE A 714 -5.92 -13.77 0.34
CA PHE A 714 -6.83 -14.71 -0.31
C PHE A 714 -8.26 -14.48 0.17
N THR A 715 -9.23 -14.86 -0.64
CA THR A 715 -10.64 -14.84 -0.23
C THR A 715 -11.36 -16.00 -0.90
N VAL A 716 -12.08 -16.79 -0.09
CA VAL A 716 -13.00 -17.82 -0.58
C VAL A 716 -14.40 -17.23 -0.60
N ILE A 717 -15.08 -17.37 -1.73
CA ILE A 717 -16.47 -16.92 -1.91
C ILE A 717 -17.30 -18.14 -2.25
N LYS A 718 -18.36 -18.37 -1.48
CA LYS A 718 -19.29 -19.48 -1.65
C LYS A 718 -20.65 -18.97 -2.10
N LEU A 719 -21.20 -19.59 -3.13
CA LEU A 719 -22.55 -19.31 -3.60
C LEU A 719 -23.54 -20.11 -2.74
N ILE A 720 -24.29 -19.42 -1.89
CA ILE A 720 -25.40 -20.02 -1.15
C ILE A 720 -26.59 -20.08 -2.10
N THR A 721 -26.82 -21.24 -2.70
CA THR A 721 -28.10 -21.51 -3.37
C THR A 721 -29.11 -21.85 -2.27
N GLU A 722 -30.27 -21.17 -2.26
CA GLU A 722 -31.33 -21.50 -1.32
C GLU A 722 -31.71 -22.99 -1.44
N PRO A 723 -31.91 -23.71 -0.32
CA PRO A 723 -32.38 -25.08 -0.35
C PRO A 723 -33.86 -25.10 -0.80
N GLY A 724 -34.11 -25.03 -2.11
CA GLY A 724 -35.50 -24.99 -2.59
C GLY A 724 -35.72 -24.49 -4.00
N SER A 725 -34.96 -24.93 -5.01
CA SER A 725 -35.47 -24.95 -6.38
C SER A 725 -35.03 -26.24 -7.06
N LYS A 726 -35.98 -27.17 -7.13
CA LYS A 726 -35.88 -28.41 -7.91
C LYS A 726 -35.98 -28.10 -9.40
#